data_AF-A0A131MBT2-F1
#
_entry.id   AF-A0A131MBT2-F1
#
_cell.length_a   1.000
_cell.length_b   1.000
_cell.length_c   1.000
_cell.angle_alpha   90.00
_cell.angle_beta   90.00
_cell.angle_gamma   90.00
#
_symmetry.space_group_name_H-M   'P 1'
#
loop_
_entity.id
_entity.type
_entity.pdbx_description
1 polymer ?
#
loop_
_entity_poly.entity_id
_entity_poly.type
_entity_poly.pdbx_seq_one_letter_code
_entity_poly.pdbx_strand_id
1 'polypeptide(L)'
;MNTVSLLTPPMDESEPLPEERHPGNFKKWLELPLLTNYELERIRTLSSLSFDEFHVQNPADLTYQVRLFFAKARQYLVRYVDEMKSIYKTHKYKTIERRIFYGLAKQCHVVLLANDWTGALELYQEVLSHHPDLFSHDPSMYFGLGLVYLHFKQWKPAIEAFTRLLYSFPTGMIALQAKVRLGVCYMELEDYNRCINLFKLAVNDSDESVFMPKFTIKYNIALSHENNDELEIAESEYENLITELTQHISFLQSKSNVDQQQVDLLISVKAACLRQIGWISYRRSYKDDANRLDHLKKAQENLISAHDTDPRDGQSYYYLGRVYGEHEPSVSGQVAHDAFVNYRFSIDKKEQNADTWCSIGALYQRQNQPIDALQAFICAIELNSTHSAAWTDLGELYEKNAQYQDALECFKNAMLNNPVAPEPIKARVQFLEKELSMPVPARPSNHASSSTFETVIPSLKEAYEQPIPLELRNRQDAAYADREAQYDNAFWDLWEDFRTMEHEKPEDMEWDVTYPRPMEDLEIQVMQLLRANEPALVKAEREVLECLETSEAVFKAKVIEYVIPEAVREMPRVTEEMIQNLRDHGHLLESPRCYSFPFLPKISFNDLPDSFSLLSELYVSMDISAQEIMQMVHRRTQPNSTYLPVFEEFAKLPEPPRGPVKPIVTDEDVRTALERSEKHPLILKTPILTVDNRKEAQSLELQRFLDGSTISCIRGLTGCLRLDLSLFSTKAVAEIDGNQEIEIRTQYQLPPETNCDHASQQTWQCVSDPSYTTVNKYAEYQSESFKHTLKGEAEKIKKNVGGTRGPSPKRMKLYKRASSPPKHLKSIKYGTNIDLSDDTKWGKQINELSKLPAFCRLIAGSNMLSHLGHQVHGMNTVKLFMKVPGCRTPAHQDSNHMASININIGPGDCEWFAVPYEYWGKMHKLCEKNGVDLLTGTFWPIIDDLLDAGIPVHRFTQKAGDMVYVSGGAIHWVQASGWCNNISWNVAPLNFQQLSISLLSYEYNKLRRFKSEVPMQLMCWQVAKNVKFTNQLIYNTCKGVLIRSLAFLRMVADYIVSQKKTIKAHTRTSGEQSHFCMTCECEVFCILFVKDIGGKFTVFCVYCAKSQGIEGFIALQQFSFTDLYSIYDNMKYIPAANNNKMSFTA
;
A
#
# COMPACT_ATOMS: atom_id res chain seq x y z
N MET A 1 1.22 -26.38 11.03
CA MET A 1 1.36 -24.94 11.35
C MET A 1 0.07 -24.48 12.01
N ASN A 2 -0.28 -25.11 13.14
CA ASN A 2 -1.62 -24.96 13.73
C ASN A 2 -1.54 -23.81 14.74
N THR A 3 -2.26 -22.74 14.45
CA THR A 3 -2.51 -21.60 15.35
C THR A 3 -1.29 -21.01 16.05
N VAL A 4 -0.34 -20.44 15.28
CA VAL A 4 0.60 -19.47 15.87
C VAL A 4 -0.05 -18.10 15.80
N SER A 5 -0.94 -17.81 16.74
CA SER A 5 -1.21 -16.44 17.15
C SER A 5 0.10 -15.93 17.77
N LEU A 6 0.95 -15.32 16.95
CA LEU A 6 2.21 -14.73 17.38
C LEU A 6 1.89 -13.49 18.24
N LEU A 7 1.62 -13.66 19.54
CA LEU A 7 1.57 -12.56 20.50
C LEU A 7 2.95 -12.45 21.18
N THR A 8 3.71 -11.40 20.85
CA THR A 8 4.88 -10.96 21.63
C THR A 8 4.42 -9.80 22.51
N PRO A 9 4.83 -9.72 23.79
CA PRO A 9 4.66 -8.49 24.56
C PRO A 9 5.44 -7.34 23.90
N PRO A 10 5.10 -6.07 24.23
CA PRO A 10 5.89 -4.92 23.80
C PRO A 10 7.36 -5.14 24.16
N MET A 11 8.28 -4.73 23.27
CA MET A 11 9.72 -4.75 23.58
C MET A 11 9.90 -4.09 24.94
N ASP A 12 10.59 -4.76 25.84
CA ASP A 12 11.06 -4.12 27.05
C ASP A 12 11.82 -2.85 26.63
N GLU A 13 11.37 -1.68 27.09
CA GLU A 13 12.05 -0.41 26.86
C GLU A 13 13.34 -0.29 27.68
N SER A 14 13.68 -1.31 28.48
CA SER A 14 14.96 -1.36 29.17
C SER A 14 16.12 -1.54 28.19
N GLU A 15 17.17 -0.73 28.36
CA GLU A 15 18.40 -0.85 27.58
C GLU A 15 19.00 -2.25 27.80
N PRO A 16 19.32 -3.01 26.74
CA PRO A 16 19.99 -4.30 26.89
C PRO A 16 21.31 -4.10 27.63
N LEU A 17 21.60 -4.98 28.60
CA LEU A 17 22.81 -4.90 29.40
C LEU A 17 24.05 -4.88 28.49
N PRO A 18 24.98 -3.91 28.64
CA PRO A 18 26.12 -3.73 27.74
C PRO A 18 27.10 -4.91 27.66
N GLU A 19 27.05 -5.85 28.61
CA GLU A 19 28.13 -6.82 28.83
C GLU A 19 28.12 -8.02 27.86
N GLU A 20 27.02 -8.30 27.15
CA GLU A 20 26.91 -9.49 26.29
C GLU A 20 27.30 -9.25 24.82
N ARG A 21 27.48 -8.00 24.39
CA ARG A 21 27.85 -7.66 23.00
C ARG A 21 29.23 -7.02 22.93
N HIS A 22 30.29 -7.75 23.25
CA HIS A 22 31.66 -7.22 23.12
C HIS A 22 32.16 -7.24 21.65
N PRO A 23 32.32 -6.08 20.96
CA PRO A 23 32.82 -6.02 19.58
C PRO A 23 34.29 -6.47 19.41
N GLY A 24 35.01 -6.72 20.51
CA GLY A 24 36.40 -7.20 20.50
C GLY A 24 36.57 -8.65 20.01
N ASN A 25 35.52 -9.48 20.10
CA ASN A 25 35.57 -10.90 19.73
C ASN A 25 35.56 -11.13 18.20
N PHE A 26 35.12 -10.12 17.41
CA PHE A 26 35.09 -10.19 15.95
C PHE A 26 36.47 -10.24 15.27
N LYS A 27 37.56 -9.82 15.94
CA LYS A 27 38.90 -9.84 15.32
C LYS A 27 39.46 -11.26 15.10
N LYS A 28 39.03 -12.25 15.89
CA LYS A 28 39.48 -13.66 15.75
C LYS A 28 38.74 -14.45 14.66
N TRP A 29 37.63 -13.93 14.14
CA TRP A 29 36.89 -14.53 13.03
C TRP A 29 37.69 -14.63 11.72
N LEU A 30 38.80 -13.91 11.60
CA LEU A 30 39.69 -13.97 10.44
C LEU A 30 40.49 -15.28 10.32
N GLU A 31 40.46 -16.14 11.35
CA GLU A 31 41.20 -17.41 11.42
C GLU A 31 40.41 -18.63 10.91
N LEU A 32 39.15 -18.47 10.50
CA LEU A 32 38.34 -19.56 9.96
C LEU A 32 38.98 -20.18 8.69
N PRO A 33 38.79 -21.49 8.45
CA PRO A 33 39.30 -22.16 7.27
C PRO A 33 38.73 -21.54 5.98
N LEU A 34 39.50 -21.63 4.89
CA LEU A 34 39.06 -21.15 3.59
C LEU A 34 37.80 -21.91 3.12
N LEU A 35 37.00 -21.25 2.29
CA LEU A 35 35.86 -21.87 1.62
C LEU A 35 36.38 -22.90 0.61
N THR A 36 35.76 -24.08 0.60
CA THR A 36 35.95 -25.10 -0.43
C THR A 36 35.24 -24.69 -1.73
N ASN A 37 35.65 -25.27 -2.87
CA ASN A 37 34.99 -25.03 -4.16
C ASN A 37 33.48 -25.34 -4.12
N TYR A 38 33.06 -26.37 -3.38
CA TYR A 38 31.65 -26.70 -3.18
C TYR A 38 30.89 -25.60 -2.43
N GLU A 39 31.47 -25.08 -1.34
CA GLU A 39 30.87 -23.98 -0.57
C GLU A 39 30.81 -22.68 -1.38
N LEU A 40 31.84 -22.38 -2.19
CA LEU A 40 31.84 -21.23 -3.09
C LEU A 40 30.69 -21.29 -4.10
N GLU A 41 30.47 -22.44 -4.74
CA GLU A 41 29.33 -22.65 -5.64
C GLU A 41 27.99 -22.62 -4.89
N ARG A 42 27.94 -23.10 -3.65
CA ARG A 42 26.70 -23.02 -2.85
C ARG A 42 26.34 -21.56 -2.54
N ILE A 43 27.29 -20.75 -2.07
CA ILE A 43 27.09 -19.31 -1.80
C ILE A 43 26.55 -18.62 -3.04
N ARG A 44 27.09 -18.93 -4.21
CA ARG A 44 26.65 -18.35 -5.49
C ARG A 44 25.13 -18.45 -5.69
N THR A 45 24.52 -19.57 -5.29
CA THR A 45 23.07 -19.82 -5.46
C THR A 45 22.16 -19.29 -4.35
N LEU A 46 22.71 -18.89 -3.19
CA LEU A 46 21.90 -18.45 -2.05
C LEU A 46 21.25 -17.08 -2.27
N SER A 47 20.00 -16.96 -1.82
CA SER A 47 19.28 -15.68 -1.73
C SER A 47 18.25 -15.77 -0.59
N SER A 48 17.54 -14.68 -0.32
CA SER A 48 16.40 -14.69 0.61
C SER A 48 15.28 -15.67 0.21
N LEU A 49 15.27 -16.21 -1.01
CA LEU A 49 14.32 -17.26 -1.42
C LEU A 49 14.65 -18.64 -0.89
N SER A 50 15.90 -18.87 -0.52
CA SER A 50 16.30 -20.06 0.22
C SER A 50 15.82 -20.02 1.68
N PHE A 51 15.10 -18.99 2.11
CA PHE A 51 14.65 -18.85 3.49
C PHE A 51 13.85 -20.05 3.96
N ASP A 52 12.87 -20.50 3.17
CA ASP A 52 12.03 -21.65 3.54
C ASP A 52 12.82 -22.99 3.57
N GLU A 53 14.05 -23.05 3.00
CA GLU A 53 14.94 -24.23 3.07
C GLU A 53 15.72 -24.30 4.39
N PHE A 54 16.08 -23.15 4.98
CA PHE A 54 16.94 -23.06 6.16
C PHE A 54 16.21 -22.54 7.42
N HIS A 55 14.98 -22.06 7.28
CA HIS A 55 14.25 -21.47 8.40
C HIS A 55 13.91 -22.51 9.47
N VAL A 56 14.36 -22.24 10.69
CA VAL A 56 14.02 -22.95 11.91
C VAL A 56 13.54 -21.94 12.96
N GLN A 57 12.64 -22.38 13.85
CA GLN A 57 12.15 -21.53 14.94
C GLN A 57 13.26 -21.20 15.94
N ASN A 58 14.06 -22.20 16.31
CA ASN A 58 15.24 -22.01 17.14
C ASN A 58 16.51 -22.13 16.28
N PRO A 59 17.41 -21.13 16.27
CA PRO A 59 18.71 -21.22 15.62
C PRO A 59 19.54 -22.46 15.98
N ALA A 60 19.41 -22.98 17.20
CA ALA A 60 20.11 -24.18 17.67
C ALA A 60 19.70 -25.47 16.93
N ASP A 61 18.51 -25.49 16.30
CA ASP A 61 18.04 -26.62 15.49
C ASP A 61 18.80 -26.74 14.16
N LEU A 62 19.57 -25.71 13.77
CA LEU A 62 20.48 -25.81 12.63
C LEU A 62 21.63 -26.78 12.95
N THR A 63 21.84 -27.73 12.04
CA THR A 63 23.00 -28.63 12.13
C THR A 63 24.31 -27.85 12.19
N TYR A 64 25.29 -28.35 12.95
CA TYR A 64 26.61 -27.72 13.10
C TYR A 64 27.27 -27.37 11.75
N GLN A 65 27.16 -28.26 10.76
CA GLN A 65 27.73 -28.06 9.43
C GLN A 65 27.12 -26.85 8.69
N VAL A 66 25.82 -26.63 8.84
CA VAL A 66 25.12 -25.49 8.23
C VAL A 66 25.53 -24.17 8.91
N ARG A 67 25.63 -24.16 10.25
CA ARG A 67 26.09 -22.98 11.00
C ARG A 67 27.55 -22.62 10.63
N LEU A 68 28.44 -23.61 10.55
CA LEU A 68 29.83 -23.45 10.11
C LEU A 68 29.93 -22.84 8.70
N PHE A 69 29.12 -23.35 7.77
CA PHE A 69 29.08 -22.85 6.40
C PHE A 69 28.66 -21.35 6.34
N PHE A 70 27.61 -20.95 7.06
CA PHE A 70 27.17 -19.54 7.07
C PHE A 70 28.20 -18.62 7.72
N ALA A 71 28.91 -19.06 8.75
CA ALA A 71 29.99 -18.30 9.38
C ALA A 71 31.13 -18.00 8.37
N LYS A 72 31.61 -19.03 7.67
CA LYS A 72 32.63 -18.88 6.61
C LYS A 72 32.16 -17.98 5.47
N ALA A 73 30.90 -18.10 5.05
CA ALA A 73 30.32 -17.27 4.00
C ALA A 73 30.29 -15.79 4.39
N ARG A 74 29.86 -15.46 5.62
CA ARG A 74 29.83 -14.08 6.13
C ARG A 74 31.23 -13.47 6.18
N GLN A 75 32.22 -14.20 6.68
CA GLN A 75 33.61 -13.73 6.76
C GLN A 75 34.16 -13.36 5.38
N TYR A 76 33.94 -14.21 4.37
CA TYR A 76 34.37 -13.94 3.00
C TYR A 76 33.72 -12.66 2.43
N LEU A 77 32.41 -12.47 2.65
CA LEU A 77 31.67 -11.31 2.13
C LEU A 77 32.10 -10.00 2.77
N VAL A 78 32.34 -9.98 4.08
CA VAL A 78 32.88 -8.80 4.78
C VAL A 78 34.23 -8.39 4.20
N ARG A 79 35.13 -9.36 4.01
CA ARG A 79 36.45 -9.11 3.41
C ARG A 79 36.33 -8.55 1.99
N TYR A 80 35.46 -9.12 1.16
CA TYR A 80 35.20 -8.64 -0.19
C TYR A 80 34.75 -7.15 -0.19
N VAL A 81 33.79 -6.80 0.66
CA VAL A 81 33.28 -5.43 0.76
C VAL A 81 34.36 -4.44 1.18
N ASP A 82 35.22 -4.80 2.14
CA ASP A 82 36.31 -3.93 2.61
C ASP A 82 37.39 -3.71 1.55
N GLU A 83 37.80 -4.76 0.84
CA GLU A 83 38.74 -4.67 -0.28
C GLU A 83 38.17 -3.78 -1.40
N MET A 84 36.89 -3.93 -1.74
CA MET A 84 36.21 -3.10 -2.75
C MET A 84 36.07 -1.63 -2.32
N LYS A 85 35.74 -1.37 -1.05
CA LYS A 85 35.74 -0.01 -0.47
C LYS A 85 37.12 0.65 -0.56
N SER A 86 38.21 -0.12 -0.44
CA SER A 86 39.57 0.37 -0.62
C SER A 86 39.85 0.81 -2.06
N ILE A 87 39.45 -0.01 -3.04
CA ILE A 87 39.59 0.32 -4.47
C ILE A 87 38.74 1.55 -4.84
N TYR A 88 37.53 1.66 -4.29
CA TYR A 88 36.63 2.79 -4.51
C TYR A 88 37.25 4.13 -4.09
N LYS A 89 37.98 4.16 -2.97
CA LYS A 89 38.67 5.38 -2.50
C LYS A 89 39.67 5.92 -3.52
N THR A 90 40.29 5.04 -4.30
CA THR A 90 41.32 5.38 -5.30
C THR A 90 40.71 5.84 -6.62
N HIS A 91 39.73 5.10 -7.16
CA HIS A 91 39.19 5.35 -8.51
C HIS A 91 37.86 6.12 -8.54
N LYS A 92 37.00 5.95 -7.52
CA LYS A 92 35.66 6.57 -7.41
C LYS A 92 34.73 6.29 -8.60
N TYR A 93 34.84 5.11 -9.19
CA TYR A 93 33.98 4.66 -10.28
C TYR A 93 32.62 4.14 -9.76
N LYS A 94 31.54 4.42 -10.49
CA LYS A 94 30.18 3.93 -10.19
C LYS A 94 30.06 2.41 -10.34
N THR A 95 30.84 1.80 -11.21
CA THR A 95 30.98 0.34 -11.35
C THR A 95 31.42 -0.33 -10.04
N ILE A 96 32.40 0.25 -9.35
CA ILE A 96 32.90 -0.23 -8.06
C ILE A 96 31.81 -0.07 -6.99
N GLU A 97 31.11 1.06 -6.99
CA GLU A 97 29.97 1.32 -6.10
C GLU A 97 28.88 0.24 -6.25
N ARG A 98 28.53 -0.16 -7.48
CA ARG A 98 27.58 -1.26 -7.74
C ARG A 98 28.09 -2.61 -7.22
N ARG A 99 29.38 -2.91 -7.39
CA ARG A 99 29.98 -4.15 -6.88
C ARG A 99 29.98 -4.21 -5.34
N ILE A 100 30.21 -3.08 -4.66
CA ILE A 100 30.06 -2.97 -3.20
C ILE A 100 28.63 -3.31 -2.79
N PHE A 101 27.64 -2.76 -3.49
CA PHE A 101 26.22 -3.07 -3.25
C PHE A 101 25.95 -4.58 -3.37
N TYR A 102 26.40 -5.25 -4.44
CA TYR A 102 26.14 -6.68 -4.62
C TYR A 102 26.80 -7.55 -3.54
N GLY A 103 27.98 -7.18 -3.05
CA GLY A 103 28.61 -7.84 -1.91
C GLY A 103 27.79 -7.70 -0.63
N LEU A 104 27.32 -6.49 -0.33
CA LEU A 104 26.46 -6.23 0.83
C LEU A 104 25.09 -6.93 0.72
N ALA A 105 24.49 -6.95 -0.47
CA ALA A 105 23.23 -7.66 -0.73
C ALA A 105 23.36 -9.16 -0.42
N LYS A 106 24.45 -9.79 -0.92
CA LYS A 106 24.75 -11.19 -0.61
C LYS A 106 24.94 -11.44 0.87
N GLN A 107 25.59 -10.51 1.57
CA GLN A 107 25.77 -10.57 3.01
C GLN A 107 24.43 -10.52 3.75
N CYS A 108 23.50 -9.64 3.33
CA CYS A 108 22.16 -9.56 3.90
C CYS A 108 21.42 -10.91 3.81
N HIS A 109 21.52 -11.61 2.67
CA HIS A 109 20.90 -12.92 2.52
C HIS A 109 21.52 -13.98 3.43
N VAL A 110 22.85 -14.06 3.49
CA VAL A 110 23.54 -15.05 4.34
C VAL A 110 23.19 -14.86 5.82
N VAL A 111 23.15 -13.60 6.28
CA VAL A 111 22.83 -13.28 7.68
C VAL A 111 21.37 -13.63 8.00
N LEU A 112 20.43 -13.32 7.09
CA LEU A 112 19.03 -13.72 7.22
C LEU A 112 18.85 -15.25 7.28
N LEU A 113 19.52 -16.00 6.39
CA LEU A 113 19.43 -17.46 6.36
C LEU A 113 20.07 -18.13 7.58
N ALA A 114 20.99 -17.45 8.25
CA ALA A 114 21.59 -17.87 9.51
C ALA A 114 20.73 -17.54 10.75
N ASN A 115 19.48 -17.09 10.57
CA ASN A 115 18.56 -16.70 11.65
C ASN A 115 19.04 -15.51 12.51
N ASP A 116 20.00 -14.70 12.02
CA ASP A 116 20.47 -13.47 12.68
C ASP A 116 19.59 -12.29 12.25
N TRP A 117 18.42 -12.17 12.88
CA TRP A 117 17.39 -11.18 12.53
C TRP A 117 17.83 -9.74 12.76
N THR A 118 18.58 -9.49 13.83
CA THR A 118 19.04 -8.14 14.20
C THR A 118 20.14 -7.66 13.24
N GLY A 119 21.14 -8.50 12.96
CA GLY A 119 22.17 -8.19 11.97
C GLY A 119 21.60 -8.05 10.56
N ALA A 120 20.58 -8.84 10.21
CA ALA A 120 19.88 -8.70 8.94
C ALA A 120 19.19 -7.32 8.84
N LEU A 121 18.46 -6.90 9.87
CA LEU A 121 17.77 -5.60 9.88
C LEU A 121 18.74 -4.44 9.67
N GLU A 122 19.83 -4.40 10.43
CA GLU A 122 20.86 -3.35 10.34
C GLU A 122 21.44 -3.28 8.92
N LEU A 123 21.86 -4.42 8.36
CA LEU A 123 22.45 -4.49 7.03
C LEU A 123 21.46 -4.10 5.93
N TYR A 124 20.23 -4.63 5.94
CA TYR A 124 19.24 -4.27 4.92
C TYR A 124 18.94 -2.76 4.94
N GLN A 125 18.82 -2.16 6.12
CA GLN A 125 18.58 -0.72 6.25
C GLN A 125 19.79 0.12 5.82
N GLU A 126 21.02 -0.29 6.17
CA GLU A 126 22.26 0.35 5.71
C GLU A 126 22.31 0.35 4.17
N VAL A 127 22.12 -0.82 3.54
CA VAL A 127 22.18 -0.97 2.09
C VAL A 127 21.09 -0.16 1.40
N LEU A 128 19.87 -0.17 1.91
CA LEU A 128 18.76 0.62 1.37
C LEU A 128 19.06 2.14 1.46
N SER A 129 19.73 2.58 2.52
CA SER A 129 20.08 4.00 2.72
C SER A 129 21.16 4.49 1.76
N HIS A 130 22.14 3.63 1.45
CA HIS A 130 23.27 3.99 0.59
C HIS A 130 22.96 3.80 -0.90
N HIS A 131 22.20 2.77 -1.26
CA HIS A 131 21.98 2.38 -2.67
C HIS A 131 20.50 2.07 -2.97
N PRO A 132 19.57 3.04 -2.80
CA PRO A 132 18.14 2.79 -2.98
C PRO A 132 17.77 2.35 -4.40
N ASP A 133 18.43 2.91 -5.42
CA ASP A 133 18.18 2.58 -6.82
C ASP A 133 18.52 1.10 -7.09
N LEU A 134 19.71 0.65 -6.68
CA LEU A 134 20.16 -0.73 -6.88
C LEU A 134 19.35 -1.72 -6.03
N PHE A 135 19.00 -1.34 -4.80
CA PHE A 135 18.12 -2.12 -3.94
C PHE A 135 16.79 -2.43 -4.63
N SER A 136 16.26 -1.47 -5.40
CA SER A 136 14.98 -1.63 -6.09
C SER A 136 15.01 -2.56 -7.30
N HIS A 137 16.19 -2.80 -7.86
CA HIS A 137 16.38 -3.69 -8.99
C HIS A 137 16.48 -5.18 -8.60
N ASP A 138 16.78 -5.48 -7.33
CA ASP A 138 16.89 -6.86 -6.85
C ASP A 138 15.63 -7.28 -6.07
N PRO A 139 14.80 -8.22 -6.58
CA PRO A 139 13.60 -8.68 -5.88
C PRO A 139 13.93 -9.32 -4.53
N SER A 140 15.07 -10.00 -4.43
CA SER A 140 15.43 -10.75 -3.24
C SER A 140 15.76 -9.81 -2.07
N MET A 141 16.12 -8.56 -2.34
CA MET A 141 16.38 -7.54 -1.32
C MET A 141 15.09 -7.09 -0.62
N TYR A 142 14.08 -6.66 -1.37
CA TYR A 142 12.77 -6.33 -0.79
C TYR A 142 12.08 -7.54 -0.17
N PHE A 143 12.26 -8.74 -0.75
CA PHE A 143 11.73 -9.98 -0.15
C PHE A 143 12.35 -10.22 1.23
N GLY A 144 13.68 -10.17 1.32
CA GLY A 144 14.41 -10.37 2.56
C GLY A 144 14.09 -9.31 3.62
N LEU A 145 14.05 -8.03 3.24
CA LEU A 145 13.63 -6.96 4.13
C LEU A 145 12.18 -7.12 4.61
N GLY A 146 11.28 -7.57 3.72
CA GLY A 146 9.90 -7.90 4.08
C GLY A 146 9.81 -9.04 5.09
N LEU A 147 10.65 -10.07 4.98
CA LEU A 147 10.75 -11.16 5.96
C LEU A 147 11.24 -10.65 7.33
N VAL A 148 12.25 -9.78 7.34
CA VAL A 148 12.77 -9.19 8.58
C VAL A 148 11.69 -8.37 9.28
N TYR A 149 10.98 -7.50 8.56
CA TYR A 149 9.89 -6.72 9.14
C TYR A 149 8.71 -7.58 9.59
N LEU A 150 8.40 -8.65 8.85
CA LEU A 150 7.38 -9.62 9.24
C LEU A 150 7.75 -10.32 10.56
N HIS A 151 9.00 -10.72 10.74
CA HIS A 151 9.50 -11.32 11.98
C HIS A 151 9.34 -10.38 13.18
N PHE A 152 9.70 -9.10 13.01
CA PHE A 152 9.50 -8.06 14.04
C PHE A 152 8.04 -7.56 14.14
N LYS A 153 7.10 -8.14 13.38
CA LYS A 153 5.67 -7.75 13.33
C LYS A 153 5.44 -6.27 13.00
N GLN A 154 6.39 -5.69 12.28
CA GLN A 154 6.26 -4.34 11.75
C GLN A 154 5.47 -4.41 10.46
N TRP A 155 4.13 -4.52 10.59
CA TRP A 155 3.23 -4.78 9.46
C TRP A 155 3.31 -3.73 8.36
N LYS A 156 3.38 -2.44 8.73
CA LYS A 156 3.40 -1.34 7.75
C LYS A 156 4.69 -1.34 6.89
N PRO A 157 5.91 -1.38 7.46
CA PRO A 157 7.13 -1.56 6.66
C PRO A 157 7.18 -2.86 5.85
N ALA A 158 6.66 -3.97 6.39
CA ALA A 158 6.58 -5.23 5.67
C ALA A 158 5.68 -5.13 4.42
N ILE A 159 4.52 -4.50 4.55
CA ILE A 159 3.59 -4.22 3.44
C ILE A 159 4.27 -3.39 2.36
N GLU A 160 5.00 -2.34 2.74
CA GLU A 160 5.73 -1.51 1.78
C GLU A 160 6.78 -2.32 1.02
N ALA A 161 7.59 -3.12 1.72
CA ALA A 161 8.62 -3.95 1.10
C ALA A 161 8.01 -4.97 0.10
N PHE A 162 6.98 -5.72 0.50
CA PHE A 162 6.32 -6.68 -0.39
C PHE A 162 5.57 -6.01 -1.54
N THR A 163 4.98 -4.83 -1.34
CA THR A 163 4.27 -4.10 -2.40
C THR A 163 5.26 -3.59 -3.45
N ARG A 164 6.41 -3.05 -3.03
CA ARG A 164 7.50 -2.63 -3.94
C ARG A 164 8.02 -3.82 -4.75
N LEU A 165 8.21 -4.97 -4.12
CA LEU A 165 8.58 -6.21 -4.80
C LEU A 165 7.55 -6.63 -5.85
N LEU A 166 6.27 -6.66 -5.49
CA LEU A 166 5.20 -7.14 -6.39
C LEU A 166 4.94 -6.23 -7.58
N TYR A 167 5.39 -4.98 -7.53
CA TYR A 167 5.32 -4.10 -8.68
C TYR A 167 6.39 -4.38 -9.71
N SER A 168 7.63 -4.55 -9.24
CA SER A 168 8.76 -4.90 -10.11
C SER A 168 8.63 -6.34 -10.61
N PHE A 169 8.07 -7.24 -9.78
CA PHE A 169 7.96 -8.68 -10.01
C PHE A 169 6.54 -9.20 -9.64
N PRO A 170 5.51 -8.97 -10.48
CA PRO A 170 4.13 -9.40 -10.23
C PRO A 170 3.86 -10.90 -10.39
N THR A 171 4.76 -11.65 -11.05
CA THR A 171 4.61 -13.09 -11.34
C THR A 171 5.81 -13.91 -10.87
N GLY A 172 5.62 -15.23 -10.78
CA GLY A 172 6.64 -16.19 -10.36
C GLY A 172 6.56 -16.53 -8.87
N MET A 173 7.40 -17.47 -8.45
CA MET A 173 7.38 -18.02 -7.09
C MET A 173 7.66 -16.96 -6.01
N ILE A 174 8.56 -15.99 -6.30
CA ILE A 174 8.81 -14.82 -5.44
C ILE A 174 7.52 -14.03 -5.20
N ALA A 175 6.77 -13.77 -6.27
CA ALA A 175 5.53 -13.00 -6.20
C ALA A 175 4.43 -13.75 -5.45
N LEU A 176 4.32 -15.07 -5.63
CA LEU A 176 3.41 -15.91 -4.86
C LEU A 176 3.73 -15.85 -3.37
N GLN A 177 4.99 -16.04 -3.00
CA GLN A 177 5.46 -16.00 -1.61
C GLN A 177 5.25 -14.62 -0.96
N ALA A 178 5.46 -13.55 -1.72
CA ALA A 178 5.19 -12.18 -1.27
C ALA A 178 3.69 -11.89 -1.14
N LYS A 179 2.84 -12.34 -2.07
CA LYS A 179 1.37 -12.13 -2.00
C LYS A 179 0.77 -12.76 -0.75
N VAL A 180 1.19 -13.98 -0.41
CA VAL A 180 0.70 -14.68 0.79
C VAL A 180 1.13 -13.95 2.07
N ARG A 181 2.42 -13.59 2.20
CA ARG A 181 2.91 -12.84 3.37
C ARG A 181 2.30 -11.44 3.47
N LEU A 182 2.09 -10.77 2.34
CA LEU A 182 1.38 -9.50 2.27
C LEU A 182 -0.09 -9.64 2.72
N GLY A 183 -0.76 -10.73 2.34
CA GLY A 183 -2.11 -11.05 2.80
C GLY A 183 -2.17 -11.21 4.32
N VAL A 184 -1.19 -11.91 4.92
CA VAL A 184 -1.05 -12.01 6.38
C VAL A 184 -0.87 -10.63 7.02
N CYS A 185 -0.02 -9.75 6.45
CA CYS A 185 0.16 -8.41 6.99
C CYS A 185 -1.14 -7.58 6.96
N TYR A 186 -1.94 -7.69 5.90
CA TYR A 186 -3.23 -6.99 5.81
C TYR A 186 -4.27 -7.56 6.76
N MET A 187 -4.26 -8.88 6.99
CA MET A 187 -5.12 -9.54 7.97
C MET A 187 -4.89 -8.98 9.37
N GLU A 188 -3.62 -8.77 9.76
CA GLU A 188 -3.21 -8.22 11.06
C GLU A 188 -3.48 -6.71 11.20
N LEU A 189 -3.55 -5.97 10.08
CA LEU A 189 -3.98 -4.57 10.05
C LEU A 189 -5.51 -4.40 9.90
N GLU A 190 -6.27 -5.50 9.96
CA GLU A 190 -7.72 -5.54 9.80
C GLU A 190 -8.23 -5.03 8.42
N ASP A 191 -7.36 -4.99 7.40
CA ASP A 191 -7.72 -4.70 6.00
C ASP A 191 -8.10 -6.01 5.29
N TYR A 192 -9.25 -6.57 5.67
CA TYR A 192 -9.72 -7.86 5.17
C TYR A 192 -10.00 -7.86 3.67
N ASN A 193 -10.44 -6.72 3.11
CA ASN A 193 -10.73 -6.61 1.67
C ASN A 193 -9.49 -6.85 0.81
N ARG A 194 -8.35 -6.20 1.14
CA ARG A 194 -7.10 -6.41 0.40
C ARG A 194 -6.51 -7.80 0.68
N CYS A 195 -6.61 -8.26 1.92
CA CYS A 195 -6.21 -9.60 2.34
C CYS A 195 -6.89 -10.69 1.48
N ILE A 196 -8.23 -10.68 1.42
CA ILE A 196 -9.05 -11.66 0.69
C ILE A 196 -8.67 -11.65 -0.79
N ASN A 197 -8.50 -10.47 -1.39
CA ASN A 197 -8.09 -10.37 -2.80
C ASN A 197 -6.73 -11.02 -3.04
N LEU A 198 -5.74 -10.78 -2.19
CA LEU A 198 -4.40 -11.38 -2.32
C LEU A 198 -4.42 -12.90 -2.14
N PHE A 199 -5.16 -13.39 -1.15
CA PHE A 199 -5.31 -14.83 -0.92
C PHE A 199 -6.06 -15.52 -2.06
N LYS A 200 -7.11 -14.92 -2.61
CA LYS A 200 -7.79 -15.44 -3.82
C LYS A 200 -6.84 -15.53 -5.01
N LEU A 201 -5.90 -14.60 -5.15
CA LEU A 201 -4.87 -14.69 -6.19
C LEU A 201 -3.87 -15.80 -5.94
N ALA A 202 -3.46 -16.00 -4.69
CA ALA A 202 -2.52 -17.06 -4.31
C ALA A 202 -3.15 -18.47 -4.46
N VAL A 203 -4.43 -18.64 -4.12
CA VAL A 203 -5.15 -19.93 -4.30
C VAL A 203 -5.26 -20.30 -5.78
N ASN A 204 -5.52 -19.30 -6.62
CA ASN A 204 -5.64 -19.49 -8.06
C ASN A 204 -4.29 -19.62 -8.78
N ASP A 205 -3.15 -19.44 -8.09
CA ASP A 205 -1.83 -19.54 -8.72
C ASP A 205 -1.52 -20.99 -9.15
N SER A 206 -0.76 -21.14 -10.24
CA SER A 206 -0.35 -22.46 -10.74
C SER A 206 0.60 -23.15 -9.77
N ASP A 207 1.48 -22.38 -9.13
CA ASP A 207 2.42 -22.88 -8.14
C ASP A 207 1.77 -22.95 -6.75
N GLU A 208 2.35 -23.74 -5.85
CA GLU A 208 1.93 -23.80 -4.44
C GLU A 208 2.95 -23.08 -3.56
N SER A 209 2.46 -22.29 -2.60
CA SER A 209 3.32 -21.57 -1.66
C SER A 209 3.87 -22.55 -0.63
N VAL A 210 5.20 -22.53 -0.49
CA VAL A 210 5.92 -23.29 0.55
C VAL A 210 5.58 -22.75 1.94
N PHE A 211 5.36 -21.44 2.07
CA PHE A 211 5.00 -20.78 3.33
C PHE A 211 3.59 -21.13 3.81
N MET A 212 2.61 -21.19 2.91
CA MET A 212 1.22 -21.49 3.25
C MET A 212 0.55 -22.35 2.17
N PRO A 213 0.21 -23.63 2.46
CA PRO A 213 -0.50 -24.49 1.52
C PRO A 213 -1.89 -23.97 1.12
N LYS A 214 -2.41 -24.41 -0.03
CA LYS A 214 -3.65 -23.86 -0.60
C LYS A 214 -4.86 -23.95 0.34
N PHE A 215 -5.01 -25.06 1.07
CA PHE A 215 -6.11 -25.22 2.03
C PHE A 215 -6.01 -24.25 3.21
N THR A 216 -4.80 -23.95 3.67
CA THR A 216 -4.57 -22.95 4.72
C THR A 216 -4.86 -21.54 4.23
N ILE A 217 -4.55 -21.22 2.97
CA ILE A 217 -4.93 -19.93 2.37
C ILE A 217 -6.46 -19.80 2.31
N LYS A 218 -7.19 -20.84 1.88
CA LYS A 218 -8.66 -20.85 1.87
C LYS A 218 -9.26 -20.65 3.27
N TYR A 219 -8.69 -21.29 4.29
CA TYR A 219 -9.08 -21.06 5.69
C TYR A 219 -8.92 -19.59 6.10
N ASN A 220 -7.80 -18.95 5.73
CA ASN A 220 -7.57 -17.53 6.04
C ASN A 220 -8.50 -16.58 5.25
N ILE A 221 -8.99 -16.96 4.06
CA ILE A 221 -10.04 -16.22 3.34
C ILE A 221 -11.34 -16.23 4.15
N ALA A 222 -11.77 -17.41 4.60
CA ALA A 222 -12.98 -17.54 5.43
C ALA A 222 -12.84 -16.78 6.75
N LEU A 223 -11.67 -16.85 7.39
CA LEU A 223 -11.37 -16.09 8.62
C LEU A 223 -11.40 -14.58 8.39
N SER A 224 -10.92 -14.10 7.25
CA SER A 224 -10.98 -12.68 6.90
C SER A 224 -12.42 -12.20 6.71
N HIS A 225 -13.30 -13.02 6.11
CA HIS A 225 -14.74 -12.71 6.02
C HIS A 225 -15.39 -12.69 7.42
N GLU A 226 -15.02 -13.61 8.31
CA GLU A 226 -15.53 -13.66 9.68
C GLU A 226 -15.15 -12.41 10.49
N ASN A 227 -13.90 -11.97 10.37
CA ASN A 227 -13.41 -10.78 11.06
C ASN A 227 -13.99 -9.49 10.46
N ASN A 228 -14.39 -9.50 9.18
CA ASN A 228 -15.13 -8.41 8.54
C ASN A 228 -16.64 -8.38 8.90
N ASP A 229 -17.10 -9.18 9.88
CA ASP A 229 -18.51 -9.39 10.30
C ASP A 229 -19.44 -9.90 9.17
N GLU A 230 -18.89 -10.43 8.08
CA GLU A 230 -19.62 -11.07 6.97
C GLU A 230 -19.92 -12.55 7.28
N LEU A 231 -20.63 -12.78 8.38
CA LEU A 231 -20.78 -14.11 8.99
C LEU A 231 -21.43 -15.15 8.07
N GLU A 232 -22.36 -14.76 7.20
CA GLU A 232 -23.02 -15.68 6.25
C GLU A 232 -22.06 -16.17 5.17
N ILE A 233 -21.20 -15.28 4.66
CA ILE A 233 -20.20 -15.61 3.65
C ILE A 233 -19.12 -16.49 4.28
N ALA A 234 -18.66 -16.12 5.48
CA ALA A 234 -17.66 -16.89 6.21
C ALA A 234 -18.11 -18.33 6.48
N GLU A 235 -19.34 -18.53 6.97
CA GLU A 235 -19.92 -19.86 7.21
C GLU A 235 -19.98 -20.70 5.92
N SER A 236 -20.46 -20.12 4.81
CA SER A 236 -20.52 -20.80 3.52
C SER A 236 -19.12 -21.21 3.01
N GLU A 237 -18.12 -20.33 3.15
CA GLU A 237 -16.73 -20.64 2.78
C GLU A 237 -16.14 -21.76 3.65
N TYR A 238 -16.43 -21.78 4.96
CA TYR A 238 -16.00 -22.87 5.86
C TYR A 238 -16.66 -24.21 5.51
N GLU A 239 -17.97 -24.25 5.23
CA GLU A 239 -18.68 -25.47 4.85
C GLU A 239 -18.14 -26.07 3.53
N ASN A 240 -17.89 -25.20 2.55
CA ASN A 240 -17.27 -25.58 1.28
C ASN A 240 -15.87 -26.16 1.52
N LEU A 241 -15.06 -25.51 2.35
CA LEU A 241 -13.70 -25.95 2.67
C LEU A 241 -13.68 -27.30 3.42
N ILE A 242 -14.60 -27.54 4.36
CA ILE A 242 -14.73 -28.82 5.07
C ILE A 242 -15.07 -29.96 4.09
N THR A 243 -15.94 -29.69 3.12
CA THR A 243 -16.31 -30.66 2.09
C THR A 243 -15.11 -31.04 1.23
N GLU A 244 -14.35 -30.05 0.76
CA GLU A 244 -13.11 -30.28 -0.01
C GLU A 244 -12.05 -31.03 0.80
N LEU A 245 -11.80 -30.61 2.04
CA LEU A 245 -10.83 -31.24 2.94
C LEU A 245 -11.19 -32.70 3.22
N THR A 246 -12.46 -33.00 3.45
CA THR A 246 -12.92 -34.38 3.72
C THR A 246 -12.67 -35.28 2.51
N GLN A 247 -12.97 -34.80 1.30
CA GLN A 247 -12.67 -35.52 0.06
C GLN A 247 -11.15 -35.72 -0.11
N HIS A 248 -10.36 -34.68 0.10
CA HIS A 248 -8.91 -34.72 -0.08
C HIS A 248 -8.19 -35.63 0.92
N ILE A 249 -8.58 -35.59 2.20
CA ILE A 249 -8.06 -36.49 3.24
C ILE A 249 -8.38 -37.95 2.89
N SER A 250 -9.62 -38.25 2.49
CA SER A 250 -10.00 -39.62 2.09
C SER A 250 -9.17 -40.13 0.90
N PHE A 251 -8.86 -39.25 -0.06
CA PHE A 251 -8.03 -39.57 -1.20
C PHE A 251 -6.58 -39.83 -0.81
N LEU A 252 -5.98 -38.98 0.04
CA LEU A 252 -4.61 -39.19 0.51
C LEU A 252 -4.47 -40.48 1.33
N GLN A 253 -5.44 -40.77 2.20
CA GLN A 253 -5.48 -42.01 2.99
C GLN A 253 -5.62 -43.28 2.12
N SER A 254 -6.13 -43.17 0.89
CA SER A 254 -6.21 -44.29 -0.06
C SER A 254 -4.88 -44.64 -0.75
N LYS A 255 -3.85 -43.79 -0.65
CA LYS A 255 -2.55 -44.00 -1.29
C LYS A 255 -1.64 -44.90 -0.43
N SER A 256 -0.74 -45.64 -1.09
CA SER A 256 0.18 -46.58 -0.42
C SER A 256 1.33 -45.88 0.33
N ASN A 257 1.81 -44.73 -0.15
CA ASN A 257 2.85 -43.91 0.50
C ASN A 257 2.22 -42.59 0.97
N VAL A 258 1.68 -42.58 2.18
CA VAL A 258 1.05 -41.40 2.79
C VAL A 258 2.10 -40.58 3.51
N ASP A 259 2.21 -39.29 3.18
CA ASP A 259 2.92 -38.33 4.02
C ASP A 259 2.03 -37.97 5.22
N GLN A 260 2.33 -38.56 6.37
CA GLN A 260 1.55 -38.37 7.58
C GLN A 260 1.56 -36.90 8.04
N GLN A 261 2.65 -36.15 7.80
CA GLN A 261 2.74 -34.74 8.19
C GLN A 261 1.76 -33.88 7.39
N GLN A 262 1.60 -34.18 6.09
CA GLN A 262 0.62 -33.51 5.24
C GLN A 262 -0.81 -33.82 5.69
N VAL A 263 -1.11 -35.09 6.01
CA VAL A 263 -2.44 -35.49 6.48
C VAL A 263 -2.78 -34.82 7.82
N ASP A 264 -1.84 -34.78 8.76
CA ASP A 264 -2.02 -34.16 10.07
C ASP A 264 -2.29 -32.65 9.97
N LEU A 265 -1.67 -31.96 9.01
CA LEU A 265 -1.94 -30.55 8.72
C LEU A 265 -3.37 -30.35 8.22
N LEU A 266 -3.83 -31.18 7.28
CA LEU A 266 -5.18 -31.08 6.70
C LEU A 266 -6.27 -31.39 7.73
N ILE A 267 -6.05 -32.38 8.60
CA ILE A 267 -6.95 -32.71 9.71
C ILE A 267 -7.07 -31.49 10.64
N SER A 268 -5.97 -30.82 10.94
CA SER A 268 -6.01 -29.64 11.81
C SER A 268 -6.73 -28.44 11.17
N VAL A 269 -6.53 -28.19 9.87
CA VAL A 269 -7.28 -27.15 9.16
C VAL A 269 -8.79 -27.46 9.16
N LYS A 270 -9.17 -28.74 8.98
CA LYS A 270 -10.57 -29.17 9.07
C LYS A 270 -11.17 -28.92 10.46
N ALA A 271 -10.43 -29.28 11.52
CA ALA A 271 -10.86 -29.00 12.89
C ALA A 271 -11.02 -27.49 13.16
N ALA A 272 -10.09 -26.67 12.66
CA ALA A 272 -10.18 -25.22 12.76
C ALA A 272 -11.42 -24.64 12.05
N CYS A 273 -11.80 -25.17 10.87
CA CYS A 273 -13.03 -24.74 10.18
C CYS A 273 -14.29 -25.02 11.02
N LEU A 274 -14.41 -26.24 11.56
CA LEU A 274 -15.53 -26.63 12.42
C LEU A 274 -15.61 -25.74 13.67
N ARG A 275 -14.44 -25.42 14.24
CA ARG A 275 -14.34 -24.52 15.38
C ARG A 275 -14.87 -23.12 15.05
N GLN A 276 -14.49 -22.53 13.92
CA GLN A 276 -14.94 -21.21 13.51
C GLN A 276 -16.45 -21.17 13.20
N ILE A 277 -17.02 -22.21 12.56
CA ILE A 277 -18.49 -22.32 12.38
C ILE A 277 -19.21 -22.35 13.74
N GLY A 278 -18.66 -23.09 14.70
CA GLY A 278 -19.17 -23.13 16.07
C GLY A 278 -19.15 -21.74 16.72
N TRP A 279 -18.06 -20.99 16.54
CA TRP A 279 -17.92 -19.63 17.06
C TRP A 279 -18.85 -18.62 16.38
N ILE A 280 -19.05 -18.70 15.06
CA ILE A 280 -20.04 -17.88 14.33
C ILE A 280 -21.44 -18.14 14.87
N SER A 281 -21.81 -19.41 15.08
CA SER A 281 -23.10 -19.79 15.65
C SER A 281 -23.29 -19.22 17.05
N TYR A 282 -22.24 -19.26 17.89
CA TYR A 282 -22.25 -18.65 19.22
C TYR A 282 -22.44 -17.13 19.16
N ARG A 283 -21.73 -16.41 18.28
CA ARG A 283 -21.88 -14.95 18.10
C ARG A 283 -23.30 -14.55 17.69
N ARG A 284 -23.96 -15.34 16.83
CA ARG A 284 -25.35 -15.09 16.40
C ARG A 284 -26.35 -15.20 17.55
N SER A 285 -26.05 -16.02 18.57
CA SER A 285 -26.92 -16.19 19.74
C SER A 285 -27.14 -14.89 20.55
N TYR A 286 -26.21 -13.94 20.47
CA TYR A 286 -26.38 -12.60 21.08
C TYR A 286 -27.13 -11.61 20.21
N LYS A 287 -27.18 -11.82 18.88
CA LYS A 287 -27.86 -10.93 17.92
C LYS A 287 -29.33 -11.31 17.73
N ASP A 288 -29.66 -12.60 17.78
CA ASP A 288 -31.02 -13.13 17.58
C ASP A 288 -31.54 -13.85 18.84
N ASP A 289 -32.21 -13.10 19.72
CA ASP A 289 -32.77 -13.64 20.96
C ASP A 289 -33.90 -14.67 20.72
N ALA A 290 -34.60 -14.59 19.57
CA ALA A 290 -35.69 -15.50 19.24
C ALA A 290 -35.19 -16.92 18.94
N ASN A 291 -34.03 -17.05 18.28
CA ASN A 291 -33.41 -18.34 17.92
C ASN A 291 -32.17 -18.68 18.75
N ARG A 292 -31.96 -18.00 19.89
CA ARG A 292 -30.77 -18.13 20.74
C ARG A 292 -30.43 -19.59 21.08
N LEU A 293 -31.42 -20.39 21.45
CA LEU A 293 -31.21 -21.80 21.83
C LEU A 293 -30.79 -22.69 20.65
N ASP A 294 -31.33 -22.43 19.45
CA ASP A 294 -30.94 -23.16 18.23
C ASP A 294 -29.49 -22.84 17.84
N HIS A 295 -29.10 -21.57 17.94
CA HIS A 295 -27.74 -21.12 17.71
C HIS A 295 -26.73 -21.74 18.69
N LEU A 296 -27.05 -21.77 19.99
CA LEU A 296 -26.20 -22.40 21.00
C LEU A 296 -26.05 -23.91 20.76
N LYS A 297 -27.12 -24.60 20.35
CA LYS A 297 -27.07 -26.02 20.02
C LYS A 297 -26.19 -26.30 18.80
N LYS A 298 -26.32 -25.51 17.73
CA LYS A 298 -25.45 -25.59 16.55
C LYS A 298 -23.99 -25.29 16.88
N ALA A 299 -23.73 -24.32 17.77
CA ALA A 299 -22.39 -24.02 18.25
C ALA A 299 -21.79 -25.24 18.98
N GLN A 300 -22.55 -25.86 19.88
CA GLN A 300 -22.13 -27.04 20.61
C GLN A 300 -21.81 -28.23 19.68
N GLU A 301 -22.68 -28.54 18.72
CA GLU A 301 -22.50 -29.66 17.78
C GLU A 301 -21.22 -29.50 16.94
N ASN A 302 -20.96 -28.31 16.40
CA ASN A 302 -19.77 -28.04 15.59
C ASN A 302 -18.48 -28.06 16.41
N LEU A 303 -18.50 -27.53 17.64
CA LEU A 303 -17.33 -27.51 18.53
C LEU A 303 -16.95 -28.90 19.04
N ILE A 304 -17.94 -29.76 19.33
CA ILE A 304 -17.70 -31.17 19.65
C ILE A 304 -17.05 -31.87 18.45
N SER A 305 -17.58 -31.66 17.23
CA SER A 305 -16.97 -32.23 16.03
C SER A 305 -15.56 -31.71 15.76
N ALA A 306 -15.26 -30.45 16.10
CA ALA A 306 -13.92 -29.88 15.99
C ALA A 306 -12.94 -30.58 16.93
N HIS A 307 -13.33 -30.73 18.19
CA HIS A 307 -12.58 -31.45 19.22
C HIS A 307 -12.31 -32.91 18.84
N ASP A 308 -13.33 -33.61 18.34
CA ASP A 308 -13.19 -35.01 17.90
C ASP A 308 -12.24 -35.15 16.70
N THR A 309 -12.11 -34.09 15.88
CA THR A 309 -11.23 -34.08 14.70
C THR A 309 -9.78 -33.77 15.05
N ASP A 310 -9.50 -32.78 15.93
CA ASP A 310 -8.15 -32.49 16.42
C ASP A 310 -8.16 -32.24 17.94
N PRO A 311 -7.92 -33.29 18.76
CA PRO A 311 -7.90 -33.16 20.22
C PRO A 311 -6.72 -32.34 20.78
N ARG A 312 -5.79 -31.90 19.93
CA ARG A 312 -4.62 -31.10 20.30
C ARG A 312 -4.94 -29.60 20.38
N ASP A 313 -6.03 -29.15 19.74
CA ASP A 313 -6.39 -27.75 19.67
C ASP A 313 -7.03 -27.25 20.99
N GLY A 314 -6.31 -26.42 21.74
CA GLY A 314 -6.79 -25.86 23.01
C GLY A 314 -7.92 -24.84 22.83
N GLN A 315 -7.98 -24.15 21.69
CA GLN A 315 -8.99 -23.11 21.45
C GLN A 315 -10.40 -23.70 21.25
N SER A 316 -10.52 -24.89 20.66
CA SER A 316 -11.80 -25.59 20.54
C SER A 316 -12.44 -25.87 21.91
N TYR A 317 -11.63 -26.27 22.91
CA TYR A 317 -12.11 -26.44 24.28
C TYR A 317 -12.52 -25.10 24.92
N TYR A 318 -11.80 -24.01 24.65
CA TYR A 318 -12.18 -22.68 25.16
C TYR A 318 -13.57 -22.27 24.66
N TYR A 319 -13.83 -22.36 23.36
CA TYR A 319 -15.15 -22.03 22.80
C TYR A 319 -16.25 -22.96 23.31
N LEU A 320 -15.96 -24.24 23.50
CA LEU A 320 -16.94 -25.17 24.07
C LEU A 320 -17.26 -24.81 25.53
N GLY A 321 -16.25 -24.39 26.31
CA GLY A 321 -16.43 -23.85 27.66
C GLY A 321 -17.32 -22.59 27.69
N ARG A 322 -17.16 -21.70 26.71
CA ARG A 322 -18.01 -20.50 26.53
C ARG A 322 -19.47 -20.84 26.26
N VAL A 323 -19.72 -21.85 25.40
CA VAL A 323 -21.07 -22.33 25.11
C VAL A 323 -21.71 -22.93 26.36
N TYR A 324 -21.00 -23.78 27.10
CA TYR A 324 -21.51 -24.32 28.36
C TYR A 324 -21.76 -23.22 29.40
N GLY A 325 -20.91 -22.20 29.47
CA GLY A 325 -21.06 -21.07 30.39
C GLY A 325 -22.28 -20.18 30.14
N GLU A 326 -22.92 -20.22 28.96
CA GLU A 326 -24.11 -19.40 28.65
C GLU A 326 -25.42 -19.97 29.21
N HIS A 327 -25.47 -21.24 29.60
CA HIS A 327 -26.68 -21.83 30.16
C HIS A 327 -27.04 -21.20 31.51
N GLU A 328 -28.32 -20.90 31.73
CA GLU A 328 -28.79 -20.31 32.99
C GLU A 328 -28.43 -21.21 34.19
N PRO A 329 -28.01 -20.63 35.33
CA PRO A 329 -27.68 -21.38 36.54
C PRO A 329 -28.87 -22.17 37.11
N SER A 330 -30.10 -21.81 36.72
CA SER A 330 -31.34 -22.50 37.11
C SER A 330 -31.46 -23.92 36.53
N VAL A 331 -30.75 -24.25 35.44
CA VAL A 331 -31.04 -25.44 34.63
C VAL A 331 -30.27 -26.70 35.05
N SER A 332 -29.06 -26.60 35.64
CA SER A 332 -28.38 -27.69 36.39
C SER A 332 -26.93 -27.34 36.74
N GLY A 333 -26.46 -27.69 37.94
CA GLY A 333 -25.05 -27.51 38.35
C GLY A 333 -24.03 -28.31 37.52
N GLN A 334 -24.48 -29.25 36.68
CA GLN A 334 -23.63 -30.05 35.81
C GLN A 334 -23.02 -29.22 34.67
N VAL A 335 -23.78 -28.28 34.09
CA VAL A 335 -23.29 -27.50 32.94
C VAL A 335 -22.16 -26.55 33.33
N ALA A 336 -22.20 -26.00 34.55
CA ALA A 336 -21.10 -25.18 35.06
C ALA A 336 -19.82 -26.01 35.30
N HIS A 337 -19.95 -27.27 35.68
CA HIS A 337 -18.82 -28.20 35.79
C HIS A 337 -18.21 -28.50 34.41
N ASP A 338 -19.05 -28.76 33.40
CA ASP A 338 -18.60 -29.02 32.04
C ASP A 338 -17.85 -27.83 31.44
N ALA A 339 -18.28 -26.59 31.74
CA ALA A 339 -17.55 -25.38 31.35
C ALA A 339 -16.13 -25.33 31.96
N PHE A 340 -15.99 -25.62 33.26
CA PHE A 340 -14.67 -25.66 33.92
C PHE A 340 -13.76 -26.74 33.36
N VAL A 341 -14.30 -27.93 33.10
CA VAL A 341 -13.52 -29.05 32.53
C VAL A 341 -12.95 -28.66 31.16
N ASN A 342 -13.74 -27.99 30.32
CA ASN A 342 -13.29 -27.53 29.00
C ASN A 342 -12.26 -26.41 29.09
N TYR A 343 -12.45 -25.41 29.95
CA TYR A 343 -11.42 -24.38 30.15
C TYR A 343 -10.11 -24.96 30.67
N ARG A 344 -10.16 -25.97 31.56
CA ARG A 344 -8.96 -26.67 32.02
C ARG A 344 -8.25 -27.40 30.88
N PHE A 345 -8.98 -28.11 30.02
CA PHE A 345 -8.38 -28.74 28.84
C PHE A 345 -7.76 -27.74 27.87
N SER A 346 -8.37 -26.56 27.70
CA SER A 346 -7.78 -25.47 26.90
C SER A 346 -6.40 -25.08 27.43
N ILE A 347 -6.29 -24.88 28.74
CA ILE A 347 -5.03 -24.54 29.44
C ILE A 347 -4.00 -25.68 29.32
N ASP A 348 -4.42 -26.94 29.47
CA ASP A 348 -3.54 -28.10 29.39
C ASP A 348 -2.95 -28.31 27.98
N LYS A 349 -3.64 -27.84 26.94
CA LYS A 349 -3.18 -27.87 25.55
C LYS A 349 -2.35 -26.66 25.12
N LYS A 350 -1.82 -25.90 26.09
CA LYS A 350 -0.97 -24.71 25.90
C LYS A 350 -1.63 -23.55 25.13
N GLU A 351 -2.96 -23.47 25.08
CA GLU A 351 -3.63 -22.24 24.65
C GLU A 351 -3.55 -21.21 25.79
N GLN A 352 -2.44 -20.48 25.87
CA GLN A 352 -2.22 -19.46 26.90
C GLN A 352 -2.95 -18.15 26.55
N ASN A 353 -4.28 -18.20 26.46
CA ASN A 353 -5.08 -17.02 26.19
C ASN A 353 -5.59 -16.38 27.50
N ALA A 354 -5.43 -15.06 27.64
CA ALA A 354 -6.01 -14.26 28.72
C ALA A 354 -7.55 -14.42 28.78
N ASP A 355 -8.19 -14.60 27.62
CA ASP A 355 -9.63 -14.82 27.51
C ASP A 355 -10.12 -16.05 28.30
N THR A 356 -9.33 -17.13 28.31
CA THR A 356 -9.66 -18.38 29.01
C THR A 356 -9.70 -18.14 30.52
N TRP A 357 -8.68 -17.46 31.06
CA TRP A 357 -8.62 -17.09 32.48
C TRP A 357 -9.70 -16.09 32.88
N CYS A 358 -9.99 -15.11 32.02
CA CYS A 358 -11.10 -14.19 32.22
C CYS A 358 -12.44 -14.93 32.30
N SER A 359 -12.67 -15.90 31.40
CA SER A 359 -13.90 -16.68 31.37
C SER A 359 -14.04 -17.64 32.56
N ILE A 360 -12.93 -18.20 33.05
CA ILE A 360 -12.86 -18.95 34.32
C ILE A 360 -13.24 -18.02 35.50
N GLY A 361 -12.70 -16.81 35.54
CA GLY A 361 -13.00 -15.82 36.58
C GLY A 361 -14.46 -15.43 36.63
N ALA A 362 -15.06 -15.12 35.46
CA ALA A 362 -16.48 -14.82 35.35
C ALA A 362 -17.37 -16.00 35.81
N LEU A 363 -16.95 -17.23 35.55
CA LEU A 363 -17.66 -18.43 36.01
C LEU A 363 -17.59 -18.59 37.54
N TYR A 364 -16.42 -18.37 38.15
CA TYR A 364 -16.26 -18.36 39.62
C TYR A 364 -17.08 -17.23 40.29
N GLN A 365 -17.10 -16.05 39.68
CA GLN A 365 -17.88 -14.90 40.16
C GLN A 365 -19.40 -15.20 40.17
N ARG A 366 -19.90 -15.90 39.14
CA ARG A 366 -21.29 -16.39 39.08
C ARG A 366 -21.59 -17.44 40.15
N GLN A 367 -20.61 -18.28 40.51
CA GLN A 367 -20.74 -19.25 41.62
C GLN A 367 -20.54 -18.63 43.01
N ASN A 368 -20.36 -17.31 43.08
CA ASN A 368 -20.14 -16.57 44.33
C ASN A 368 -18.85 -17.00 45.07
N GLN A 369 -17.79 -17.34 44.32
CA GLN A 369 -16.45 -17.66 44.80
C GLN A 369 -15.49 -16.51 44.46
N PRO A 370 -15.42 -15.44 45.28
CA PRO A 370 -14.73 -14.21 44.89
C PRO A 370 -13.20 -14.33 44.93
N ILE A 371 -12.63 -15.20 45.77
CA ILE A 371 -11.17 -15.40 45.87
C ILE A 371 -10.63 -16.12 44.63
N ASP A 372 -11.30 -17.19 44.20
CA ASP A 372 -10.92 -17.94 42.99
C ASP A 372 -11.13 -17.10 41.72
N ALA A 373 -12.18 -16.28 41.69
CA ALA A 373 -12.41 -15.31 40.61
C ALA A 373 -11.28 -14.28 40.52
N LEU A 374 -10.87 -13.71 41.66
CA LEU A 374 -9.77 -12.75 41.74
C LEU A 374 -8.48 -13.33 41.17
N GLN A 375 -8.11 -14.54 41.59
CA GLN A 375 -6.89 -15.20 41.12
C GLN A 375 -6.93 -15.45 39.60
N ALA A 376 -8.08 -15.89 39.06
CA ALA A 376 -8.24 -16.11 37.63
C ALA A 376 -8.12 -14.80 36.81
N PHE A 377 -8.73 -13.70 37.26
CA PHE A 377 -8.60 -12.41 36.58
C PHE A 377 -7.18 -11.86 36.62
N ILE A 378 -6.45 -12.06 37.71
CA ILE A 378 -5.03 -11.65 37.79
C ILE A 378 -4.19 -12.44 36.81
N CYS A 379 -4.38 -13.76 36.71
CA CYS A 379 -3.70 -14.56 35.69
C CYS A 379 -4.03 -14.06 34.26
N ALA A 380 -5.27 -13.65 33.99
CA ALA A 380 -5.63 -13.06 32.69
C ALA A 380 -4.87 -11.75 32.40
N ILE A 381 -4.77 -10.86 33.39
CA ILE A 381 -4.10 -9.56 33.28
C ILE A 381 -2.57 -9.71 33.18
N GLU A 382 -1.99 -10.67 33.90
CA GLU A 382 -0.55 -10.98 33.79
C GLU A 382 -0.19 -11.54 32.41
N LEU A 383 -1.08 -12.35 31.81
CA LEU A 383 -0.90 -12.86 30.46
C LEU A 383 -1.08 -11.75 29.41
N ASN A 384 -2.06 -10.87 29.59
CA ASN A 384 -2.27 -9.71 28.74
C ASN A 384 -2.69 -8.48 29.57
N SER A 385 -1.74 -7.59 29.82
CA SER A 385 -1.96 -6.36 30.58
C SER A 385 -2.92 -5.39 29.89
N THR A 386 -3.12 -5.54 28.57
CA THR A 386 -4.04 -4.71 27.76
C THR A 386 -5.46 -5.29 27.67
N HIS A 387 -5.73 -6.42 28.33
CA HIS A 387 -7.01 -7.11 28.21
C HIS A 387 -8.16 -6.39 28.94
N SER A 388 -8.86 -5.50 28.22
CA SER A 388 -9.91 -4.63 28.76
C SER A 388 -11.09 -5.38 29.42
N ALA A 389 -11.45 -6.57 28.91
CA ALA A 389 -12.52 -7.39 29.48
C ALA A 389 -12.17 -7.89 30.90
N ALA A 390 -10.97 -8.46 31.10
CA ALA A 390 -10.53 -8.87 32.43
C ALA A 390 -10.45 -7.72 33.44
N TRP A 391 -9.99 -6.54 33.00
CA TRP A 391 -10.01 -5.35 33.86
C TRP A 391 -11.43 -4.93 34.26
N THR A 392 -12.39 -5.09 33.34
CA THR A 392 -13.80 -4.77 33.60
C THR A 392 -14.43 -5.76 34.56
N ASP A 393 -14.27 -7.06 34.31
CA ASP A 393 -14.80 -8.13 35.15
C ASP A 393 -14.16 -8.11 36.55
N LEU A 394 -12.85 -7.80 36.65
CA LEU A 394 -12.17 -7.57 37.92
C LEU A 394 -12.72 -6.34 38.66
N GLY A 395 -13.05 -5.27 37.95
CA GLY A 395 -13.71 -4.09 38.52
C GLY A 395 -15.10 -4.42 39.07
N GLU A 396 -15.89 -5.22 38.34
CA GLU A 396 -17.20 -5.70 38.81
C GLU A 396 -17.07 -6.61 40.04
N LEU A 397 -16.04 -7.43 40.11
CA LEU A 397 -15.74 -8.27 41.27
C LEU A 397 -15.48 -7.41 42.52
N TYR A 398 -14.60 -6.42 42.41
CA TYR A 398 -14.30 -5.49 43.53
C TYR A 398 -15.52 -4.67 43.95
N GLU A 399 -16.35 -4.25 42.98
CA GLU A 399 -17.59 -3.53 43.26
C GLU A 399 -18.61 -4.38 44.02
N LYS A 400 -18.79 -5.65 43.61
CA LYS A 400 -19.69 -6.61 44.29
C LYS A 400 -19.24 -6.86 45.74
N ASN A 401 -17.93 -6.76 46.00
CA ASN A 401 -17.31 -6.89 47.32
C ASN A 401 -17.16 -5.55 48.07
N ALA A 402 -17.79 -4.47 47.60
CA ALA A 402 -17.78 -3.14 48.20
C ALA A 402 -16.40 -2.45 48.31
N GLN A 403 -15.41 -2.89 47.52
CA GLN A 403 -14.08 -2.28 47.41
C GLN A 403 -14.03 -1.29 46.23
N TYR A 404 -14.71 -0.16 46.39
CA TYR A 404 -14.92 0.81 45.31
C TYR A 404 -13.64 1.49 44.79
N GLN A 405 -12.61 1.61 45.64
CA GLN A 405 -11.35 2.24 45.26
C GLN A 405 -10.56 1.37 44.27
N ASP A 406 -10.41 0.08 44.57
CA ASP A 406 -9.77 -0.90 43.69
C ASP A 406 -10.58 -1.09 42.38
N ALA A 407 -11.92 -1.11 42.48
CA ALA A 407 -12.80 -1.17 41.32
C ALA A 407 -12.59 0.01 40.36
N LEU A 408 -12.44 1.23 40.90
CA LEU A 408 -12.18 2.42 40.09
C LEU A 408 -10.84 2.34 39.35
N GLU A 409 -9.79 1.81 39.99
CA GLU A 409 -8.48 1.62 39.36
C GLU A 409 -8.56 0.61 38.20
N CYS A 410 -9.28 -0.51 38.40
CA CYS A 410 -9.50 -1.52 37.38
C CYS A 410 -10.26 -0.95 36.17
N PHE A 411 -11.36 -0.22 36.39
CA PHE A 411 -12.11 0.39 35.29
C PHE A 411 -11.31 1.48 34.55
N LYS A 412 -10.43 2.20 35.24
CA LYS A 412 -9.50 3.15 34.60
C LYS A 412 -8.51 2.43 33.69
N ASN A 413 -7.92 1.33 34.15
CA ASN A 413 -7.02 0.51 33.32
C ASN A 413 -7.76 -0.10 32.11
N ALA A 414 -9.00 -0.55 32.29
CA ALA A 414 -9.86 -1.02 31.19
C ALA A 414 -10.05 0.06 30.11
N MET A 415 -10.29 1.32 30.53
CA MET A 415 -10.44 2.47 29.65
C MET A 415 -9.13 2.92 28.98
N LEU A 416 -7.99 2.81 29.66
CA LEU A 416 -6.68 3.13 29.09
C LEU A 416 -6.33 2.20 27.93
N ASN A 417 -6.65 0.92 28.08
CA ASN A 417 -6.30 -0.11 27.11
C ASN A 417 -7.32 -0.27 25.97
N ASN A 418 -8.57 0.15 26.15
CA ASN A 418 -9.56 0.26 25.08
C ASN A 418 -10.23 1.65 25.07
N PRO A 419 -9.82 2.58 24.18
CA PRO A 419 -10.40 3.92 24.10
C PRO A 419 -11.89 3.92 23.72
N VAL A 420 -12.33 2.86 23.03
CA VAL A 420 -13.74 2.57 22.67
C VAL A 420 -14.39 1.75 23.80
N ALA A 421 -14.14 2.11 25.06
CA ALA A 421 -14.82 1.51 26.18
C ALA A 421 -16.35 1.74 26.09
N PRO A 422 -17.19 0.71 26.38
CA PRO A 422 -18.64 0.83 26.42
C PRO A 422 -19.12 2.01 27.28
N GLU A 423 -20.18 2.71 26.84
CA GLU A 423 -20.82 3.79 27.62
C GLU A 423 -21.09 3.43 29.10
N PRO A 424 -21.50 2.18 29.45
CA PRO A 424 -21.65 1.76 30.83
C PRO A 424 -20.39 1.94 31.69
N ILE A 425 -19.19 1.62 31.16
CA ILE A 425 -17.93 1.72 31.92
C ILE A 425 -17.60 3.19 32.18
N LYS A 426 -17.75 4.06 31.17
CA LYS A 426 -17.51 5.51 31.34
C LYS A 426 -18.46 6.12 32.35
N ALA A 427 -19.75 5.78 32.28
CA ALA A 427 -20.74 6.20 33.25
C ALA A 427 -20.41 5.68 34.66
N ARG A 428 -19.91 4.44 34.76
CA ARG A 428 -19.51 3.81 36.02
C ARG A 428 -18.31 4.49 36.66
N VAL A 429 -17.26 4.79 35.88
CA VAL A 429 -16.09 5.55 36.35
C VAL A 429 -16.49 6.92 36.87
N GLN A 430 -17.30 7.67 36.11
CA GLN A 430 -17.80 8.99 36.55
C GLN A 430 -18.62 8.91 37.84
N PHE A 431 -19.45 7.88 37.97
CA PHE A 431 -20.23 7.64 39.17
C PHE A 431 -19.33 7.36 40.38
N LEU A 432 -18.39 6.41 40.26
CA LEU A 432 -17.46 6.05 41.33
C LEU A 432 -16.55 7.22 41.73
N GLU A 433 -16.03 8.00 40.77
CA GLU A 433 -15.23 9.20 41.07
C GLU A 433 -16.02 10.26 41.84
N LYS A 434 -17.30 10.45 41.48
CA LYS A 434 -18.18 11.40 42.17
C LYS A 434 -18.49 10.95 43.60
N GLU A 435 -18.82 9.68 43.79
CA GLU A 435 -19.13 9.13 45.11
C GLU A 435 -17.88 9.11 46.01
N LEU A 436 -16.71 8.72 45.49
CA LEU A 436 -15.45 8.70 46.23
C LEU A 436 -14.88 10.10 46.51
N SER A 437 -15.22 11.12 45.70
CA SER A 437 -14.82 12.51 45.94
C SER A 437 -15.74 13.28 46.89
N MET A 438 -16.92 12.74 47.22
CA MET A 438 -17.75 13.33 48.26
C MET A 438 -17.06 13.17 49.62
N PRO A 439 -16.94 14.25 50.43
CA PRO A 439 -16.30 14.16 51.73
C PRO A 439 -17.07 13.16 52.60
N VAL A 440 -16.43 12.04 52.93
CA VAL A 440 -16.94 11.04 53.87
C VAL A 440 -17.30 11.77 55.17
N PRO A 441 -18.59 11.81 55.58
CA PRO A 441 -18.95 12.41 56.85
C PRO A 441 -18.19 11.69 57.96
N ALA A 442 -17.53 12.45 58.84
CA ALA A 442 -16.82 11.89 59.99
C ALA A 442 -17.73 10.89 60.73
N ARG A 443 -17.43 9.59 60.59
CA ARG A 443 -18.24 8.54 61.19
C ARG A 443 -18.10 8.70 62.71
N PRO A 444 -19.20 8.90 63.46
CA PRO A 444 -19.11 9.05 64.90
C PRO A 444 -18.53 7.76 65.49
N SER A 445 -17.49 7.92 66.30
CA SER A 445 -16.86 6.88 67.10
C SER A 445 -17.87 6.36 68.12
N ASN A 446 -18.71 5.40 67.71
CA ASN A 446 -19.40 4.41 68.55
C ASN A 446 -20.40 3.61 67.72
N HIS A 447 -19.90 2.75 66.83
CA HIS A 447 -20.62 1.53 66.46
C HIS A 447 -19.60 0.40 66.37
N ALA A 448 -19.57 -0.41 67.43
CA ALA A 448 -19.03 -1.75 67.37
C ALA A 448 -19.88 -2.54 66.36
N SER A 449 -19.43 -2.62 65.10
CA SER A 449 -20.04 -3.49 64.12
C SER A 449 -19.67 -4.92 64.48
N SER A 450 -20.68 -5.58 65.04
CA SER A 450 -20.84 -7.01 65.21
C SER A 450 -20.26 -7.79 64.03
N SER A 451 -19.57 -8.86 64.39
CA SER A 451 -19.09 -9.91 63.50
C SER A 451 -20.15 -10.36 62.48
N THR A 452 -19.84 -10.18 61.22
CA THR A 452 -20.00 -11.24 60.23
C THR A 452 -18.63 -11.36 59.57
N PHE A 453 -18.14 -12.60 59.44
CA PHE A 453 -16.97 -12.90 58.62
C PHE A 453 -17.30 -12.56 57.16
N GLU A 454 -17.35 -11.27 56.81
CA GLU A 454 -17.32 -10.82 55.43
C GLU A 454 -15.88 -10.99 54.98
N THR A 455 -15.63 -12.03 54.20
CA THR A 455 -14.35 -12.30 53.53
C THR A 455 -14.04 -11.14 52.61
N VAL A 456 -13.32 -10.13 53.11
CA VAL A 456 -12.72 -9.07 52.31
C VAL A 456 -11.74 -9.72 51.35
N ILE A 457 -11.89 -9.49 50.04
CA ILE A 457 -10.91 -9.98 49.06
C ILE A 457 -9.66 -9.08 49.10
N PRO A 458 -8.47 -9.63 48.83
CA PRO A 458 -7.22 -8.86 48.79
C PRO A 458 -7.34 -7.61 47.91
N SER A 459 -6.77 -6.49 48.36
CA SER A 459 -6.67 -5.28 47.54
C SER A 459 -5.86 -5.54 46.27
N LEU A 460 -6.01 -4.71 45.24
CA LEU A 460 -5.36 -4.95 43.94
C LEU A 460 -3.83 -5.10 44.08
N LYS A 461 -3.21 -4.33 44.98
CA LYS A 461 -1.77 -4.41 45.28
C LYS A 461 -1.39 -5.71 45.98
N GLU A 462 -2.16 -6.11 47.00
CA GLU A 462 -1.91 -7.37 47.72
C GLU A 462 -2.15 -8.59 46.84
N ALA A 463 -3.04 -8.47 45.86
CA ALA A 463 -3.37 -9.56 44.96
C ALA A 463 -2.23 -9.88 43.98
N TYR A 464 -1.48 -8.86 43.52
CA TYR A 464 -0.22 -9.04 42.78
C TYR A 464 0.92 -9.62 43.63
N GLU A 465 0.86 -9.45 44.95
CA GLU A 465 1.87 -10.01 45.88
C GLU A 465 1.59 -11.47 46.27
N GLN A 466 0.42 -12.02 45.91
CA GLN A 466 0.14 -13.42 46.19
C GLN A 466 1.06 -14.34 45.38
N PRO A 467 1.54 -15.45 45.97
CA PRO A 467 2.42 -16.37 45.27
C PRO A 467 1.67 -16.95 44.06
N ILE A 468 2.16 -16.61 42.85
CA ILE A 468 1.77 -17.26 41.61
C ILE A 468 1.94 -18.77 41.81
N PRO A 469 0.92 -19.61 41.52
CA PRO A 469 1.07 -21.05 41.56
C PRO A 469 2.33 -21.47 40.79
N LEU A 470 3.19 -22.29 41.41
CA LEU A 470 4.50 -22.67 40.87
C LEU A 470 4.43 -23.16 39.40
N GLU A 471 3.33 -23.80 39.02
CA GLU A 471 3.05 -24.26 37.66
C GLU A 471 2.91 -23.11 36.64
N LEU A 472 2.29 -21.99 36.99
CA LEU A 472 2.15 -20.80 36.13
C LEU A 472 3.48 -20.08 35.96
N ARG A 473 4.23 -19.91 37.04
CA ARG A 473 5.57 -19.30 37.00
C ARG A 473 6.52 -20.11 36.12
N ASN A 474 6.60 -21.43 36.31
CA ASN A 474 7.43 -22.30 35.47
C ASN A 474 7.03 -22.21 33.98
N ARG A 475 5.74 -22.00 33.68
CA ARG A 475 5.26 -21.83 32.30
C ARG A 475 5.63 -20.47 31.71
N GLN A 476 5.57 -19.39 32.51
CA GLN A 476 6.05 -18.07 32.10
C GLN A 476 7.55 -18.10 31.87
N ASP A 477 8.34 -18.64 32.81
CA ASP A 477 9.79 -18.74 32.70
C ASP A 477 10.21 -19.58 31.47
N ALA A 478 9.51 -20.69 31.20
CA ALA A 478 9.72 -21.47 29.97
C ALA A 478 9.36 -20.68 28.70
N ALA A 479 8.27 -19.92 28.71
CA ALA A 479 7.88 -19.08 27.56
C ALA A 479 8.84 -17.89 27.35
N TYR A 480 9.39 -17.33 28.43
CA TYR A 480 10.44 -16.30 28.35
C TYR A 480 11.73 -16.91 27.79
N ALA A 481 12.16 -18.08 28.26
CA ALA A 481 13.35 -18.78 27.74
C ALA A 481 13.20 -19.17 26.26
N ASP A 482 12.03 -19.70 25.86
CA ASP A 482 11.74 -20.03 24.45
C ASP A 482 11.73 -18.78 23.55
N ARG A 483 11.44 -17.59 24.09
CA ARG A 483 11.50 -16.31 23.36
C ARG A 483 12.92 -15.77 23.28
N GLU A 484 13.68 -15.85 24.36
CA GLU A 484 15.09 -15.42 24.39
C GLU A 484 15.92 -16.23 23.39
N ALA A 485 15.72 -17.55 23.36
CA ALA A 485 16.37 -18.45 22.40
C ALA A 485 16.06 -18.15 20.92
N GLN A 486 14.97 -17.45 20.61
CA GLN A 486 14.66 -17.03 19.22
C GLN A 486 15.51 -15.83 18.77
N TYR A 487 16.04 -15.07 19.72
CA TYR A 487 16.89 -13.90 19.47
C TYR A 487 18.39 -14.18 19.68
N ASP A 488 18.75 -15.39 20.09
CA ASP A 488 20.13 -15.85 20.05
C ASP A 488 20.64 -15.91 18.61
N ASN A 489 21.87 -15.46 18.36
CA ASN A 489 22.43 -15.53 17.02
C ASN A 489 23.02 -16.92 16.80
N ALA A 490 22.70 -17.59 15.69
CA ALA A 490 23.34 -18.87 15.31
C ALA A 490 24.87 -18.81 15.23
N PHE A 491 25.42 -17.59 15.09
CA PHE A 491 26.85 -17.31 15.07
C PHE A 491 27.51 -17.29 16.46
N TRP A 492 26.76 -16.99 17.53
CA TRP A 492 27.31 -16.88 18.89
C TRP A 492 27.65 -18.25 19.49
N ASP A 493 26.74 -19.21 19.41
CA ASP A 493 26.98 -20.60 19.87
C ASP A 493 28.24 -21.18 19.22
N LEU A 494 28.41 -20.93 17.91
CA LEU A 494 29.56 -21.41 17.17
C LEU A 494 30.88 -20.79 17.66
N TRP A 495 30.86 -19.53 18.12
CA TRP A 495 32.05 -18.87 18.65
C TRP A 495 32.52 -19.54 19.96
N GLU A 496 31.59 -19.96 20.81
CA GLU A 496 31.91 -20.71 22.03
C GLU A 496 32.48 -22.10 21.69
N ASP A 497 31.89 -22.81 20.72
CA ASP A 497 32.41 -24.07 20.19
C ASP A 497 33.82 -23.90 19.59
N PHE A 498 34.05 -22.86 18.77
CA PHE A 498 35.34 -22.59 18.14
C PHE A 498 36.45 -22.23 19.11
N ARG A 499 36.12 -21.55 20.21
CA ARG A 499 37.10 -21.27 21.28
C ARG A 499 37.67 -22.57 21.86
N THR A 500 36.93 -23.67 21.76
CA THR A 500 37.30 -24.98 22.31
C THR A 500 37.87 -25.95 21.27
N MET A 501 37.67 -25.73 19.97
CA MET A 501 38.16 -26.63 18.91
C MET A 501 39.58 -26.28 18.45
N GLU A 502 40.56 -27.10 18.84
CA GLU A 502 41.87 -27.14 18.20
C GLU A 502 41.74 -27.77 16.80
N HIS A 503 41.78 -26.96 15.74
CA HIS A 503 41.86 -27.47 14.38
C HIS A 503 43.30 -27.95 14.07
N GLU A 504 43.54 -29.26 14.13
CA GLU A 504 44.65 -29.86 13.40
C GLU A 504 44.36 -29.74 11.89
N LYS A 505 45.23 -29.02 11.17
CA LYS A 505 45.22 -28.99 9.71
C LYS A 505 45.44 -30.43 9.22
N PRO A 506 44.51 -31.04 8.46
CA PRO A 506 44.79 -32.34 7.85
C PRO A 506 46.01 -32.19 6.94
N GLU A 507 47.06 -32.98 7.18
CA GLU A 507 48.38 -32.82 6.53
C GLU A 507 48.32 -32.96 5.00
N ASP A 508 47.25 -33.57 4.45
CA ASP A 508 47.14 -33.90 3.02
C ASP A 508 46.06 -33.14 2.24
N MET A 509 45.42 -32.11 2.82
CA MET A 509 44.43 -31.31 2.08
C MET A 509 45.08 -30.08 1.42
N GLU A 510 45.42 -30.19 0.13
CA GLU A 510 45.71 -29.02 -0.70
C GLU A 510 44.41 -28.21 -0.88
N TRP A 511 44.37 -27.01 -0.31
CA TRP A 511 43.31 -26.05 -0.62
C TRP A 511 43.44 -25.67 -2.09
N ASP A 512 42.47 -26.06 -2.91
CA ASP A 512 42.41 -25.66 -4.30
C ASP A 512 42.15 -24.14 -4.34
N VAL A 513 43.22 -23.34 -4.44
CA VAL A 513 43.14 -21.88 -4.36
C VAL A 513 42.56 -21.35 -5.65
N THR A 514 41.32 -20.86 -5.62
CA THR A 514 40.70 -20.20 -6.77
C THR A 514 41.43 -18.88 -7.07
N TYR A 515 41.79 -18.66 -8.34
CA TYR A 515 42.43 -17.42 -8.81
C TYR A 515 41.41 -16.44 -9.42
N PRO A 516 41.64 -15.11 -9.33
CA PRO A 516 40.83 -14.13 -10.03
C PRO A 516 40.92 -14.30 -11.56
N ARG A 517 39.82 -14.01 -12.29
CA ARG A 517 39.76 -14.11 -13.76
C ARG A 517 40.77 -13.14 -14.39
N PRO A 518 41.70 -13.58 -15.25
CA PRO A 518 42.53 -12.68 -16.04
C PRO A 518 41.69 -11.98 -17.12
N MET A 519 42.02 -10.72 -17.44
CA MET A 519 41.43 -10.03 -18.60
C MET A 519 41.86 -10.70 -19.90
N GLU A 520 40.94 -10.80 -20.85
CA GLU A 520 41.20 -11.31 -22.19
C GLU A 520 41.92 -10.27 -23.05
N ASP A 521 42.70 -10.72 -24.04
CA ASP A 521 43.47 -9.82 -24.92
C ASP A 521 42.58 -8.80 -25.65
N LEU A 522 41.35 -9.21 -26.02
CA LEU A 522 40.36 -8.33 -26.63
C LEU A 522 39.89 -7.21 -25.69
N GLU A 523 39.65 -7.53 -24.42
CA GLU A 523 39.23 -6.59 -23.39
C GLU A 523 40.31 -5.52 -23.16
N ILE A 524 41.58 -5.95 -23.12
CA ILE A 524 42.74 -5.06 -23.00
C ILE A 524 42.84 -4.13 -24.21
N GLN A 525 42.64 -4.65 -25.44
CA GLN A 525 42.69 -3.84 -26.65
C GLN A 525 41.58 -2.77 -26.71
N VAL A 526 40.33 -3.13 -26.40
CA VAL A 526 39.23 -2.16 -26.35
C VAL A 526 39.47 -1.09 -25.29
N MET A 527 39.92 -1.49 -24.10
CA MET A 527 40.26 -0.53 -23.04
C MET A 527 41.31 0.48 -23.52
N GLN A 528 42.37 0.03 -24.18
CA GLN A 528 43.42 0.91 -24.71
C GLN A 528 42.90 1.85 -25.80
N LEU A 529 42.03 1.37 -26.71
CA LEU A 529 41.42 2.19 -27.75
C LEU A 529 40.49 3.27 -27.17
N LEU A 530 39.68 2.92 -26.16
CA LEU A 530 38.80 3.87 -25.47
C LEU A 530 39.61 4.90 -24.69
N ARG A 531 40.68 4.51 -23.99
CA ARG A 531 41.60 5.45 -23.31
C ARG A 531 42.23 6.43 -24.30
N ALA A 532 42.62 5.98 -25.49
CA ALA A 532 43.19 6.85 -26.51
C ALA A 532 42.18 7.90 -27.03
N ASN A 533 40.89 7.59 -27.02
CA ASN A 533 39.80 8.45 -27.50
C ASN A 533 38.97 9.11 -26.38
N GLU A 534 39.45 9.09 -25.13
CA GLU A 534 38.72 9.53 -23.92
C GLU A 534 37.92 10.85 -24.05
N PRO A 535 38.46 11.96 -24.60
CA PRO A 535 37.73 13.22 -24.70
C PRO A 535 36.54 13.20 -25.68
N ALA A 536 36.51 12.24 -26.62
CA ALA A 536 35.44 12.12 -27.61
C ALA A 536 34.33 11.14 -27.20
N LEU A 537 34.52 10.36 -26.12
CA LEU A 537 33.61 9.25 -25.80
C LEU A 537 32.18 9.71 -25.49
N VAL A 538 31.20 9.01 -26.04
CA VAL A 538 29.80 9.14 -25.63
C VAL A 538 29.57 8.47 -24.27
N LYS A 539 28.44 8.77 -23.62
CA LYS A 539 28.10 8.25 -22.28
C LYS A 539 28.25 6.73 -22.18
N ALA A 540 27.73 5.97 -23.14
CA ALA A 540 27.79 4.51 -23.16
C ALA A 540 29.23 3.97 -23.26
N GLU A 541 30.07 4.59 -24.09
CA GLU A 541 31.48 4.21 -24.24
C GLU A 541 32.29 4.52 -22.99
N ARG A 542 32.01 5.66 -22.33
CA ARG A 542 32.66 6.03 -21.07
C ARG A 542 32.32 5.02 -19.96
N GLU A 543 31.08 4.54 -19.91
CA GLU A 543 30.68 3.47 -18.97
C GLU A 543 31.42 2.16 -19.24
N VAL A 544 31.66 1.81 -20.51
CA VAL A 544 32.41 0.60 -20.90
C VAL A 544 33.86 0.68 -20.48
N LEU A 545 34.50 1.83 -20.73
CA LEU A 545 35.86 2.09 -20.27
C LEU A 545 35.93 1.92 -18.74
N GLU A 546 35.03 2.56 -18.00
CA GLU A 546 34.95 2.47 -16.54
C GLU A 546 34.85 1.01 -16.04
N CYS A 547 34.06 0.15 -16.70
CA CYS A 547 33.97 -1.27 -16.35
C CYS A 547 35.29 -2.03 -16.54
N LEU A 548 35.98 -1.83 -17.67
CA LEU A 548 37.24 -2.51 -17.97
C LEU A 548 38.35 -2.09 -16.98
N GLU A 549 38.42 -0.80 -16.65
CA GLU A 549 39.38 -0.29 -15.66
C GLU A 549 39.12 -0.83 -14.25
N THR A 550 37.85 -1.00 -13.91
CA THR A 550 37.45 -1.61 -12.63
C THR A 550 37.92 -3.06 -12.55
N SER A 551 37.72 -3.84 -13.61
CA SER A 551 38.18 -5.24 -13.66
C SER A 551 39.70 -5.34 -13.60
N GLU A 552 40.43 -4.43 -14.24
CA GLU A 552 41.89 -4.33 -14.12
C GLU A 552 42.32 -4.10 -12.66
N ALA A 553 41.65 -3.20 -11.94
CA ALA A 553 41.95 -2.89 -10.55
C ALA A 553 41.64 -4.05 -9.59
N VAL A 554 40.49 -4.71 -9.78
CA VAL A 554 40.07 -5.90 -9.00
C VAL A 554 41.04 -7.07 -9.18
N PHE A 555 41.48 -7.33 -10.42
CA PHE A 555 42.48 -8.36 -10.71
C PHE A 555 43.82 -8.06 -10.02
N LYS A 556 44.31 -6.81 -10.10
CA LYS A 556 45.55 -6.38 -9.42
C LYS A 556 45.48 -6.51 -7.89
N ALA A 557 44.30 -6.27 -7.31
CA ALA A 557 44.05 -6.42 -5.88
C ALA A 557 43.85 -7.88 -5.43
N LYS A 558 43.80 -8.84 -6.37
CA LYS A 558 43.56 -10.28 -6.12
C LYS A 558 42.21 -10.59 -5.45
N VAL A 559 41.19 -9.77 -5.73
CA VAL A 559 39.84 -9.97 -5.19
C VAL A 559 39.13 -11.06 -6.00
N ILE A 560 38.58 -12.06 -5.32
CA ILE A 560 37.77 -13.11 -5.94
C ILE A 560 36.32 -12.62 -5.97
N GLU A 561 35.70 -12.53 -7.15
CA GLU A 561 34.31 -12.03 -7.30
C GLU A 561 33.32 -13.06 -7.86
N TYR A 562 33.78 -14.24 -8.29
CA TYR A 562 32.96 -15.22 -9.02
C TYR A 562 31.72 -15.73 -8.25
N VAL A 563 31.75 -15.73 -6.91
CA VAL A 563 30.60 -16.12 -6.08
C VAL A 563 29.49 -15.06 -5.98
N ILE A 564 29.72 -13.87 -6.52
CA ILE A 564 28.75 -12.78 -6.65
C ILE A 564 28.48 -12.60 -8.14
N PRO A 565 27.57 -13.40 -8.75
CA PRO A 565 27.28 -13.34 -10.17
C PRO A 565 27.00 -11.93 -10.67
N GLU A 566 26.27 -11.13 -9.88
CA GLU A 566 25.92 -9.74 -10.14
C GLU A 566 27.15 -8.86 -10.39
N ALA A 567 28.22 -9.04 -9.60
CA ALA A 567 29.46 -8.29 -9.75
C ALA A 567 30.19 -8.67 -11.05
N VAL A 568 30.20 -9.97 -11.38
CA VAL A 568 30.75 -10.48 -12.66
C VAL A 568 29.95 -9.96 -13.86
N ARG A 569 28.63 -9.77 -13.70
CA ARG A 569 27.73 -9.20 -14.72
C ARG A 569 28.02 -7.73 -15.06
N GLU A 570 28.83 -7.01 -14.28
CA GLU A 570 29.23 -5.64 -14.64
C GLU A 570 30.24 -5.58 -15.80
N MET A 571 30.80 -6.73 -16.23
CA MET A 571 31.80 -6.75 -17.30
C MET A 571 31.16 -6.70 -18.71
N PRO A 572 31.58 -5.76 -19.58
CA PRO A 572 31.07 -5.69 -20.95
C PRO A 572 31.54 -6.89 -21.78
N ARG A 573 30.69 -7.40 -22.67
CA ARG A 573 31.11 -8.40 -23.66
C ARG A 573 31.89 -7.70 -24.77
N VAL A 574 33.16 -8.05 -24.93
CA VAL A 574 34.02 -7.48 -25.97
C VAL A 574 34.10 -8.43 -27.16
N THR A 575 33.86 -7.93 -28.37
CA THR A 575 33.96 -8.68 -29.63
C THR A 575 34.98 -8.05 -30.58
N GLU A 576 35.48 -8.83 -31.54
CA GLU A 576 36.36 -8.31 -32.61
C GLU A 576 35.67 -7.21 -33.44
N GLU A 577 34.36 -7.32 -33.65
CA GLU A 577 33.57 -6.33 -34.38
C GLU A 577 33.55 -4.97 -33.68
N MET A 578 33.48 -4.94 -32.34
CA MET A 578 33.58 -3.69 -31.57
C MET A 578 34.93 -3.02 -31.75
N ILE A 579 36.03 -3.80 -31.78
CA ILE A 579 37.38 -3.29 -32.04
C ILE A 579 37.44 -2.68 -33.44
N GLN A 580 36.89 -3.39 -34.43
CA GLN A 580 36.89 -2.91 -35.82
C GLN A 580 36.05 -1.64 -35.97
N ASN A 581 34.85 -1.58 -35.37
CA ASN A 581 34.00 -0.37 -35.37
C ASN A 581 34.66 0.83 -34.68
N LEU A 582 35.33 0.62 -33.54
CA LEU A 582 36.10 1.68 -32.88
C LEU A 582 37.24 2.21 -33.76
N ARG A 583 37.92 1.33 -34.51
CA ARG A 583 38.98 1.73 -35.46
C ARG A 583 38.42 2.49 -36.67
N ASP A 584 37.28 2.04 -37.19
CA ASP A 584 36.70 2.58 -38.44
C ASP A 584 35.89 3.86 -38.23
N HIS A 585 35.19 3.97 -37.09
CA HIS A 585 34.25 5.06 -36.82
C HIS A 585 34.63 5.95 -35.63
N GLY A 586 35.62 5.55 -34.83
CA GLY A 586 35.99 6.25 -33.59
C GLY A 586 35.01 6.04 -32.43
N HIS A 587 33.90 5.32 -32.67
CA HIS A 587 32.82 5.10 -31.72
C HIS A 587 32.29 3.66 -31.77
N LEU A 588 31.67 3.22 -30.68
CA LEU A 588 30.79 2.06 -30.62
C LEU A 588 29.42 2.48 -31.14
N LEU A 589 29.02 1.93 -32.30
CA LEU A 589 27.75 2.25 -32.97
C LEU A 589 26.50 1.88 -32.14
N GLU A 590 26.65 1.05 -31.09
CA GLU A 590 25.58 0.56 -30.23
C GLU A 590 26.01 0.52 -28.76
N SER A 591 25.06 0.65 -27.82
CA SER A 591 25.31 0.50 -26.39
C SER A 591 25.90 -0.89 -26.10
N PRO A 592 27.12 -1.02 -25.55
CA PRO A 592 27.74 -2.34 -25.39
C PRO A 592 27.17 -3.18 -24.25
N ARG A 593 26.20 -2.64 -23.49
CA ARG A 593 25.35 -3.45 -22.59
C ARG A 593 24.32 -4.28 -23.39
N CYS A 594 24.75 -4.84 -24.50
CA CYS A 594 24.05 -5.92 -25.18
C CYS A 594 24.42 -7.22 -24.48
N TYR A 595 23.81 -7.45 -23.32
CA TYR A 595 24.01 -8.69 -22.60
C TYR A 595 23.56 -9.90 -23.44
N SER A 596 24.51 -10.73 -23.84
CA SER A 596 24.25 -12.15 -24.07
C SER A 596 24.97 -12.90 -22.95
N PHE A 597 24.34 -13.02 -21.78
CA PHE A 597 24.98 -13.69 -20.66
C PHE A 597 25.17 -15.19 -20.94
N PRO A 598 26.38 -15.76 -20.75
CA PRO A 598 26.57 -17.21 -20.77
C PRO A 598 26.04 -17.91 -19.51
N PHE A 599 25.83 -17.18 -18.41
CA PHE A 599 25.40 -17.72 -17.11
C PHE A 599 24.25 -16.96 -16.44
N LEU A 600 23.54 -16.06 -17.13
CA LEU A 600 22.13 -15.96 -16.78
C LEU A 600 21.62 -17.39 -16.86
N PRO A 601 20.68 -17.80 -15.98
CA PRO A 601 19.96 -19.01 -16.30
C PRO A 601 19.57 -18.88 -17.77
N LYS A 602 19.58 -19.98 -18.51
CA LYS A 602 18.67 -20.06 -19.64
C LYS A 602 17.25 -19.96 -19.05
N ILE A 603 16.90 -18.84 -18.42
CA ILE A 603 15.55 -18.34 -18.32
C ILE A 603 15.19 -18.36 -19.77
N SER A 604 14.31 -19.28 -20.09
CA SER A 604 13.79 -19.36 -21.43
C SER A 604 13.35 -17.95 -21.79
N PHE A 605 14.07 -17.27 -22.70
CA PHE A 605 13.67 -15.97 -23.22
C PHE A 605 12.25 -16.05 -23.85
N ASN A 606 11.68 -17.25 -23.98
CA ASN A 606 10.29 -17.48 -24.30
C ASN A 606 9.28 -16.89 -23.30
N ASP A 607 9.71 -16.38 -22.15
CA ASP A 607 8.81 -15.76 -21.16
C ASP A 607 8.79 -14.22 -21.24
N LEU A 608 7.73 -13.62 -20.69
CA LEU A 608 7.49 -12.18 -20.65
C LEU A 608 8.43 -11.46 -19.68
N PRO A 609 8.70 -10.15 -19.86
CA PRO A 609 9.39 -9.36 -18.84
C PRO A 609 8.61 -9.38 -17.54
N ASP A 610 9.27 -9.39 -16.38
CA ASP A 610 8.61 -9.49 -15.07
C ASP A 610 7.56 -8.40 -14.87
N SER A 611 7.87 -7.15 -15.27
CA SER A 611 6.93 -6.04 -15.31
C SER A 611 7.01 -5.28 -16.64
N PHE A 612 5.90 -4.62 -16.99
CA PHE A 612 5.82 -3.75 -18.16
C PHE A 612 5.52 -2.32 -17.71
N SER A 613 6.37 -1.36 -18.03
CA SER A 613 6.15 0.06 -17.70
C SER A 613 6.20 0.94 -18.94
N LEU A 614 5.32 1.94 -18.99
CA LEU A 614 5.33 2.97 -20.02
C LEU A 614 6.49 3.98 -19.83
N LEU A 615 7.19 3.93 -18.69
CA LEU A 615 8.31 4.82 -18.36
C LEU A 615 9.69 4.16 -18.48
N SER A 616 9.77 2.86 -18.81
CA SER A 616 11.05 2.14 -18.97
C SER A 616 12.01 2.86 -19.92
N GLU A 617 13.31 2.87 -19.67
CA GLU A 617 14.26 3.48 -20.62
C GLU A 617 14.20 2.78 -21.99
N LEU A 618 14.29 3.54 -23.09
CA LEU A 618 14.31 2.97 -24.44
C LEU A 618 15.76 2.72 -24.85
N TYR A 619 16.04 1.55 -25.39
CA TYR A 619 17.35 1.18 -25.95
C TYR A 619 17.41 1.32 -27.47
N VAL A 620 16.31 1.74 -28.09
CA VAL A 620 16.18 1.96 -29.53
C VAL A 620 15.97 3.43 -29.85
N SER A 621 16.30 3.81 -31.09
CA SER A 621 16.03 5.14 -31.62
C SER A 621 14.52 5.42 -31.72
N MET A 622 14.13 6.69 -31.60
CA MET A 622 12.76 7.15 -31.81
C MET A 622 12.26 6.95 -33.25
N ASP A 623 13.19 6.80 -34.21
CA ASP A 623 12.90 6.64 -35.64
C ASP A 623 12.79 5.17 -36.07
N ILE A 624 12.95 4.21 -35.15
CA ILE A 624 12.81 2.77 -35.44
C ILE A 624 11.44 2.47 -36.05
N SER A 625 11.39 1.64 -37.09
CA SER A 625 10.13 1.23 -37.73
C SER A 625 9.36 0.21 -36.90
N ALA A 626 8.04 0.13 -37.11
CA ALA A 626 7.25 -0.91 -36.45
C ALA A 626 7.77 -2.32 -36.79
N GLN A 627 8.15 -2.55 -38.04
CA GLN A 627 8.63 -3.85 -38.50
C GLN A 627 9.94 -4.26 -37.83
N GLU A 628 10.88 -3.33 -37.64
CA GLU A 628 12.14 -3.59 -36.93
C GLU A 628 11.91 -3.97 -35.46
N ILE A 629 11.03 -3.25 -34.75
CA ILE A 629 10.65 -3.60 -33.37
C ILE A 629 10.15 -5.04 -33.31
N MET A 630 9.27 -5.43 -34.23
CA MET A 630 8.69 -6.77 -34.25
C MET A 630 9.74 -7.85 -34.55
N GLN A 631 10.68 -7.57 -35.44
CA GLN A 631 11.79 -8.47 -35.74
C GLN A 631 12.74 -8.61 -34.54
N MET A 632 13.09 -7.49 -33.90
CA MET A 632 13.92 -7.49 -32.69
C MET A 632 13.28 -8.34 -31.59
N VAL A 633 12.00 -8.12 -31.29
CA VAL A 633 11.31 -8.89 -30.26
C VAL A 633 11.14 -10.36 -30.68
N HIS A 634 10.87 -10.65 -31.95
CA HIS A 634 10.70 -12.04 -32.39
C HIS A 634 11.99 -12.87 -32.24
N ARG A 635 13.18 -12.26 -32.40
CA ARG A 635 14.47 -12.91 -32.15
C ARG A 635 14.56 -13.52 -30.74
N ARG A 636 13.82 -12.97 -29.77
CA ARG A 636 13.70 -13.50 -28.40
C ARG A 636 13.23 -14.96 -28.36
N THR A 637 12.39 -15.38 -29.30
CA THR A 637 11.86 -16.76 -29.38
C THR A 637 12.72 -17.72 -30.21
N GLN A 638 13.73 -17.19 -30.91
CA GLN A 638 14.52 -17.99 -31.83
C GLN A 638 15.67 -18.69 -31.09
N PRO A 639 15.83 -20.01 -31.23
CA PRO A 639 16.96 -20.70 -30.64
C PRO A 639 18.27 -20.16 -31.22
N ASN A 640 19.26 -19.92 -30.34
CA ASN A 640 20.60 -19.41 -30.67
C ASN A 640 20.66 -17.97 -31.23
N SER A 641 19.61 -17.16 -31.06
CA SER A 641 19.63 -15.74 -31.45
C SER A 641 20.15 -14.84 -30.33
N THR A 642 20.82 -13.75 -30.70
CA THR A 642 21.18 -12.67 -29.77
C THR A 642 20.05 -11.64 -29.79
N TYR A 643 19.15 -11.73 -28.81
CA TYR A 643 18.09 -10.75 -28.60
C TYR A 643 18.66 -9.49 -27.94
N LEU A 644 18.32 -8.33 -28.50
CA LEU A 644 18.60 -7.03 -27.90
C LEU A 644 17.28 -6.44 -27.38
N PRO A 645 17.18 -6.09 -26.09
CA PRO A 645 15.96 -5.53 -25.54
C PRO A 645 15.62 -4.18 -26.17
N VAL A 646 14.34 -3.97 -26.47
CA VAL A 646 13.84 -2.71 -27.03
C VAL A 646 13.77 -1.60 -25.96
N PHE A 647 13.49 -2.00 -24.72
CA PHE A 647 13.36 -1.13 -23.56
C PHE A 647 13.87 -1.85 -22.31
N GLU A 648 14.11 -1.10 -21.24
CA GLU A 648 14.47 -1.63 -19.92
C GLU A 648 13.33 -2.49 -19.35
N GLU A 649 13.56 -3.81 -19.31
CA GLU A 649 12.59 -4.80 -18.82
C GLU A 649 12.45 -4.78 -17.29
N PHE A 650 13.38 -4.14 -16.57
CA PHE A 650 13.29 -3.85 -15.13
C PHE A 650 12.96 -2.38 -14.87
N ALA A 651 11.67 -2.05 -14.89
CA ALA A 651 11.21 -0.67 -14.71
C ALA A 651 11.62 -0.09 -13.34
N LYS A 652 12.08 1.17 -13.33
CA LYS A 652 12.28 1.93 -12.10
C LYS A 652 10.93 2.24 -11.45
N LEU A 653 10.90 2.20 -10.11
CA LEU A 653 9.71 2.57 -9.35
C LEU A 653 9.35 4.06 -9.60
N PRO A 654 8.09 4.37 -9.92
CA PRO A 654 7.65 5.75 -10.06
C PRO A 654 7.61 6.43 -8.69
N GLU A 655 8.46 7.43 -8.47
CA GLU A 655 8.44 8.27 -7.27
C GLU A 655 7.73 9.61 -7.53
N PRO A 656 6.87 10.07 -6.59
CA PRO A 656 6.38 11.45 -6.60
C PRO A 656 7.54 12.47 -6.57
N PRO A 657 7.36 13.68 -7.15
CA PRO A 657 8.34 14.75 -7.04
C PRO A 657 8.70 15.03 -5.57
N ARG A 658 10.00 15.08 -5.26
CA ARG A 658 10.51 15.35 -3.91
C ARG A 658 10.27 16.80 -3.45
N GLY A 659 9.88 17.68 -4.36
CA GLY A 659 9.82 19.13 -4.15
C GLY A 659 10.85 19.89 -4.99
N PRO A 660 10.68 21.21 -5.14
CA PRO A 660 11.66 22.04 -5.81
C PRO A 660 12.98 22.11 -5.02
N VAL A 661 14.11 22.09 -5.72
CA VAL A 661 15.46 22.15 -5.13
C VAL A 661 15.68 23.45 -4.36
N LYS A 662 15.11 24.56 -4.84
CA LYS A 662 15.13 25.85 -4.13
C LYS A 662 13.77 26.07 -3.47
N PRO A 663 13.72 26.31 -2.15
CA PRO A 663 12.48 26.68 -1.49
C PRO A 663 11.98 28.02 -2.04
N ILE A 664 10.66 28.15 -2.23
CA ILE A 664 10.01 29.37 -2.72
C ILE A 664 10.21 30.53 -1.73
N VAL A 665 10.33 30.20 -0.44
CA VAL A 665 10.36 31.13 0.68
C VAL A 665 11.44 30.65 1.65
N THR A 666 12.26 31.58 2.15
CA THR A 666 13.24 31.32 3.21
C THR A 666 12.66 31.58 4.59
N ASP A 667 13.24 31.00 5.64
CA ASP A 667 12.80 31.24 7.03
C ASP A 667 12.87 32.74 7.42
N GLU A 668 13.78 33.49 6.79
CA GLU A 668 13.90 34.94 6.98
C GLU A 668 12.72 35.70 6.35
N ASP A 669 12.20 35.24 5.21
CA ASP A 669 11.01 35.82 4.58
C ASP A 669 9.77 35.61 5.46
N VAL A 670 9.64 34.42 6.07
CA VAL A 670 8.57 34.11 7.03
C VAL A 670 8.65 35.03 8.24
N ARG A 671 9.84 35.18 8.83
CA ARG A 671 10.07 36.06 9.97
C ARG A 671 9.74 37.51 9.65
N THR A 672 10.22 38.01 8.52
CA THR A 672 9.96 39.38 8.05
C THR A 672 8.47 39.63 7.83
N ALA A 673 7.74 38.67 7.23
CA ALA A 673 6.30 38.78 7.03
C ALA A 673 5.53 38.80 8.36
N LEU A 674 5.91 37.95 9.32
CA LEU A 674 5.32 37.92 10.66
C LEU A 674 5.55 39.24 11.41
N GLU A 675 6.77 39.79 11.37
CA GLU A 675 7.11 41.09 11.96
C GLU A 675 6.29 42.24 11.35
N ARG A 676 6.03 42.18 10.04
CA ARG A 676 5.21 43.17 9.32
C ARG A 676 3.71 42.95 9.44
N SER A 677 3.26 41.89 10.14
CA SER A 677 1.86 41.46 10.18
C SER A 677 1.26 41.23 8.78
N GLU A 678 2.07 40.73 7.85
CA GLU A 678 1.68 40.33 6.50
C GLU A 678 1.16 38.88 6.50
N LYS A 679 0.55 38.45 5.38
CA LYS A 679 0.16 37.04 5.23
C LYS A 679 1.41 36.17 5.18
N HIS A 680 1.30 34.93 5.67
CA HIS A 680 2.38 33.98 5.54
C HIS A 680 2.81 33.87 4.06
N PRO A 681 4.11 33.97 3.72
CA PRO A 681 4.59 34.04 2.34
C PRO A 681 4.29 32.79 1.51
N LEU A 682 4.13 31.63 2.16
CA LEU A 682 3.66 30.39 1.52
C LEU A 682 2.15 30.41 1.17
N ILE A 683 1.36 31.40 1.61
CA ILE A 683 0.02 31.63 1.08
C ILE A 683 0.15 32.36 -0.26
N LEU A 684 0.09 31.61 -1.34
CA LEU A 684 0.30 32.10 -2.69
C LEU A 684 -0.86 32.99 -3.14
N LYS A 685 -0.52 34.08 -3.83
CA LYS A 685 -1.51 34.89 -4.54
C LYS A 685 -1.97 34.12 -5.79
N THR A 686 -3.23 33.68 -5.78
CA THR A 686 -3.85 33.05 -6.95
C THR A 686 -4.05 34.05 -8.08
N PRO A 687 -3.66 33.73 -9.33
CA PRO A 687 -4.04 34.50 -10.50
C PRO A 687 -5.56 34.59 -10.67
N ILE A 688 -6.08 35.82 -10.68
CA ILE A 688 -7.46 36.13 -11.04
C ILE A 688 -7.41 36.91 -12.36
N LEU A 689 -7.73 36.24 -13.45
CA LEU A 689 -7.73 36.79 -14.80
C LEU A 689 -9.12 37.34 -15.12
N THR A 690 -9.18 38.49 -15.79
CA THR A 690 -10.43 39.07 -16.26
C THR A 690 -10.43 39.03 -17.79
N VAL A 691 -11.54 38.55 -18.36
CA VAL A 691 -11.72 38.42 -19.81
C VAL A 691 -12.95 39.25 -20.19
N ASP A 692 -12.72 40.33 -20.93
CA ASP A 692 -13.77 41.32 -21.23
C ASP A 692 -14.47 41.05 -22.56
N ASN A 693 -13.79 40.39 -23.50
CA ASN A 693 -14.28 40.17 -24.85
C ASN A 693 -13.93 38.78 -25.40
N ARG A 694 -14.62 38.40 -26.47
CA ARG A 694 -14.47 37.09 -27.12
C ARG A 694 -13.05 36.85 -27.69
N LYS A 695 -12.33 37.91 -28.07
CA LYS A 695 -10.97 37.77 -28.64
C LYS A 695 -9.97 37.36 -27.57
N GLU A 696 -10.05 37.94 -26.37
CA GLU A 696 -9.26 37.54 -25.21
C GLU A 696 -9.61 36.13 -24.75
N ALA A 697 -10.90 35.78 -24.72
CA ALA A 697 -11.37 34.44 -24.37
C ALA A 697 -10.76 33.34 -25.27
N GLN A 698 -10.49 33.67 -26.54
CA GLN A 698 -9.91 32.75 -27.53
C GLN A 698 -8.39 32.95 -27.73
N SER A 699 -7.74 33.77 -26.90
CA SER A 699 -6.31 34.06 -27.03
C SER A 699 -5.45 32.87 -26.65
N LEU A 700 -4.36 32.67 -27.39
CA LEU A 700 -3.37 31.63 -27.07
C LEU A 700 -2.54 32.03 -25.84
N GLU A 701 -2.38 33.33 -25.60
CA GLU A 701 -1.72 33.88 -24.42
C GLU A 701 -2.41 33.47 -23.12
N LEU A 702 -3.76 33.47 -23.11
CA LEU A 702 -4.53 32.98 -21.97
C LEU A 702 -4.24 31.51 -21.69
N GLN A 703 -4.29 30.66 -22.73
CA GLN A 703 -3.99 29.23 -22.58
C GLN A 703 -2.56 29.00 -22.05
N ARG A 704 -1.56 29.71 -22.61
CA ARG A 704 -0.17 29.60 -22.17
C ARG A 704 0.02 29.99 -20.70
N PHE A 705 -0.74 30.96 -20.22
CA PHE A 705 -0.71 31.35 -18.82
C PHE A 705 -1.29 30.24 -17.92
N LEU A 706 -2.43 29.68 -18.32
CA LEU A 706 -3.10 28.62 -17.55
C LEU A 706 -2.24 27.37 -17.42
N ASP A 707 -1.61 26.93 -18.52
CA ASP A 707 -0.71 25.77 -18.56
C ASP A 707 0.53 25.96 -17.64
N GLY A 708 0.91 27.20 -17.34
CA GLY A 708 2.03 27.53 -16.43
C GLY A 708 1.61 27.82 -14.99
N SER A 709 0.33 27.73 -14.65
CA SER A 709 -0.21 28.08 -13.33
C SER A 709 -0.81 26.87 -12.63
N THR A 710 -0.60 26.72 -11.33
CA THR A 710 -1.22 25.63 -10.52
C THR A 710 -2.75 25.66 -10.57
N ILE A 711 -3.31 26.86 -10.36
CA ILE A 711 -4.75 27.09 -10.33
C ILE A 711 -5.01 28.55 -10.68
N SER A 712 -6.02 28.80 -11.51
CA SER A 712 -6.37 30.14 -11.98
C SER A 712 -7.88 30.35 -11.98
N CYS A 713 -8.32 31.55 -11.60
CA CYS A 713 -9.73 31.96 -11.64
C CYS A 713 -9.93 32.94 -12.80
N ILE A 714 -10.85 32.64 -13.71
CA ILE A 714 -11.18 33.46 -14.88
C ILE A 714 -12.56 34.08 -14.69
N ARG A 715 -12.58 35.41 -14.59
CA ARG A 715 -13.78 36.24 -14.46
C ARG A 715 -14.20 36.80 -15.81
N GLY A 716 -15.50 36.91 -16.04
CA GLY A 716 -16.08 37.49 -17.26
C GLY A 716 -16.16 36.55 -18.46
N LEU A 717 -15.49 35.39 -18.43
CA LEU A 717 -15.49 34.41 -19.53
C LEU A 717 -16.91 33.94 -19.90
N THR A 718 -17.71 33.56 -18.91
CA THR A 718 -19.09 33.09 -19.14
C THR A 718 -19.99 34.21 -19.65
N GLY A 719 -19.82 35.43 -19.12
CA GLY A 719 -20.55 36.62 -19.53
C GLY A 719 -20.23 37.06 -20.97
N CYS A 720 -18.95 37.12 -21.35
CA CYS A 720 -18.52 37.58 -22.67
C CYS A 720 -18.89 36.59 -23.79
N LEU A 721 -18.99 35.30 -23.45
CA LEU A 721 -19.46 34.24 -24.34
C LEU A 721 -20.99 34.04 -24.33
N ARG A 722 -21.70 34.76 -23.46
CA ARG A 722 -23.16 34.68 -23.28
C ARG A 722 -23.62 33.24 -23.03
N LEU A 723 -22.97 32.59 -22.06
CA LEU A 723 -23.36 31.25 -21.59
C LEU A 723 -24.63 31.33 -20.74
N ASP A 724 -25.64 30.54 -21.09
CA ASP A 724 -26.87 30.39 -20.31
C ASP A 724 -26.68 29.37 -19.17
N LEU A 725 -26.17 29.86 -18.05
CA LEU A 725 -25.95 29.04 -16.85
C LEU A 725 -27.25 28.58 -16.17
N SER A 726 -28.40 29.16 -16.51
CA SER A 726 -29.69 28.81 -15.90
C SER A 726 -30.12 27.37 -16.20
N LEU A 727 -29.60 26.80 -17.29
CA LEU A 727 -29.78 25.40 -17.69
C LEU A 727 -29.23 24.39 -16.68
N PHE A 728 -28.35 24.81 -15.78
CA PHE A 728 -27.72 23.99 -14.74
C PHE A 728 -28.25 24.33 -13.33
N SER A 729 -29.29 25.15 -13.25
CA SER A 729 -29.96 25.43 -11.98
C SER A 729 -30.65 24.18 -11.44
N THR A 730 -30.80 24.08 -10.12
CA THR A 730 -31.50 22.98 -9.45
C THR A 730 -32.89 22.74 -10.03
N LYS A 731 -33.60 23.82 -10.36
CA LYS A 731 -34.92 23.75 -10.98
C LYS A 731 -34.86 23.10 -12.38
N ALA A 732 -33.94 23.54 -13.24
CA ALA A 732 -33.80 23.01 -14.59
C ALA A 732 -33.40 21.53 -14.59
N VAL A 733 -32.48 21.13 -13.71
CA VAL A 733 -32.04 19.73 -13.58
C VAL A 733 -33.19 18.84 -13.09
N ALA A 734 -33.95 19.29 -12.08
CA ALA A 734 -35.10 18.55 -11.55
C ALA A 734 -36.27 18.42 -12.56
N GLU A 735 -36.47 19.43 -13.42
CA GLU A 735 -37.50 19.39 -14.48
C GLU A 735 -37.18 18.39 -15.60
N ILE A 736 -35.89 18.14 -15.86
CA ILE A 736 -35.44 17.21 -16.91
C ILE A 736 -35.43 15.77 -16.39
N ASP A 737 -34.78 15.52 -15.25
CA ASP A 737 -34.68 14.18 -14.67
C ASP A 737 -34.67 14.21 -13.13
N GLY A 738 -35.80 14.58 -12.54
CA GLY A 738 -35.94 14.66 -11.08
C GLY A 738 -35.83 13.31 -10.34
N ASN A 739 -35.98 12.19 -11.05
CA ASN A 739 -35.89 10.84 -10.48
C ASN A 739 -34.49 10.24 -10.58
N GLN A 740 -33.55 10.89 -11.27
CA GLN A 740 -32.17 10.46 -11.33
C GLN A 740 -31.59 10.28 -9.92
N GLU A 741 -30.97 9.13 -9.69
CA GLU A 741 -30.27 8.85 -8.44
C GLU A 741 -29.00 9.70 -8.36
N ILE A 742 -28.74 10.25 -7.19
CA ILE A 742 -27.58 11.08 -6.89
C ILE A 742 -26.91 10.59 -5.61
N GLU A 743 -25.59 10.74 -5.58
CA GLU A 743 -24.77 10.50 -4.41
C GLU A 743 -24.83 11.72 -3.47
N ILE A 744 -25.06 11.46 -2.18
CA ILE A 744 -24.99 12.45 -1.11
C ILE A 744 -23.86 12.10 -0.16
N ARG A 745 -23.07 13.12 0.20
CA ARG A 745 -22.12 13.07 1.31
C ARG A 745 -22.66 13.80 2.53
N THR A 746 -22.72 13.12 3.67
CA THR A 746 -23.09 13.72 4.97
C THR A 746 -21.83 14.20 5.68
N GLN A 747 -21.80 15.47 6.04
CA GLN A 747 -20.60 16.17 6.54
C GLN A 747 -20.96 17.11 7.70
N TYR A 748 -19.94 17.60 8.42
CA TYR A 748 -20.11 18.66 9.41
C TYR A 748 -19.92 20.05 8.81
N GLN A 749 -20.79 20.98 9.18
CA GLN A 749 -20.66 22.39 8.84
C GLN A 749 -19.57 23.04 9.71
N LEU A 750 -18.36 23.17 9.14
CA LEU A 750 -17.18 23.73 9.82
C LEU A 750 -16.61 24.96 9.08
N PRO A 751 -15.95 25.90 9.79
CA PRO A 751 -15.16 26.95 9.17
C PRO A 751 -14.00 26.39 8.32
N PRO A 752 -13.63 27.00 7.18
CA PRO A 752 -12.58 26.49 6.28
C PRO A 752 -11.22 26.23 6.94
N GLU A 753 -10.89 26.99 7.98
CA GLU A 753 -9.62 26.89 8.72
C GLU A 753 -9.56 25.70 9.68
N THR A 754 -10.69 25.03 9.96
CA THR A 754 -10.75 23.97 10.96
C THR A 754 -11.37 22.68 10.42
N ASN A 755 -10.83 21.57 10.88
CA ASN A 755 -11.39 20.25 10.67
C ASN A 755 -11.28 19.45 11.96
N CYS A 756 -12.36 18.78 12.34
CA CYS A 756 -12.41 18.02 13.58
C CYS A 756 -13.28 16.76 13.44
N ASP A 757 -13.00 15.79 14.30
CA ASP A 757 -13.75 14.54 14.40
C ASP A 757 -15.06 14.72 15.23
N HIS A 758 -15.74 13.60 15.48
CA HIS A 758 -16.94 13.55 16.33
C HIS A 758 -16.68 14.02 17.77
N ALA A 759 -15.45 13.88 18.27
CA ALA A 759 -15.03 14.31 19.60
C ALA A 759 -14.55 15.79 19.63
N SER A 760 -14.71 16.52 18.52
CA SER A 760 -14.20 17.89 18.36
C SER A 760 -12.68 18.01 18.50
N GLN A 761 -11.93 16.94 18.25
CA GLN A 761 -10.46 16.96 18.17
C GLN A 761 -10.03 17.31 16.76
N GLN A 762 -8.96 18.11 16.64
CA GLN A 762 -8.44 18.52 15.35
C GLN A 762 -7.84 17.31 14.62
N THR A 763 -8.23 17.10 13.36
CA THR A 763 -7.78 15.95 12.55
C THR A 763 -7.71 16.31 11.07
N TRP A 764 -6.91 15.58 10.30
CA TRP A 764 -6.92 15.64 8.84
C TRP A 764 -8.10 14.87 8.25
N GLN A 765 -8.62 13.85 8.93
CA GLN A 765 -9.71 13.03 8.42
C GLN A 765 -10.99 13.85 8.27
N CYS A 766 -11.56 13.88 7.08
CA CYS A 766 -12.79 14.62 6.78
C CYS A 766 -13.98 13.66 6.78
N VAL A 767 -14.89 13.81 7.75
CA VAL A 767 -16.12 13.02 7.83
C VAL A 767 -17.00 13.32 6.61
N SER A 768 -17.30 12.28 5.82
CA SER A 768 -18.00 12.42 4.54
C SER A 768 -18.70 11.12 4.13
N ASP A 769 -19.73 10.75 4.90
CA ASP A 769 -20.43 9.46 4.76
C ASP A 769 -21.32 9.41 3.50
N PRO A 770 -21.20 8.37 2.65
CA PRO A 770 -21.99 8.25 1.43
C PRO A 770 -23.41 7.73 1.71
N SER A 771 -24.39 8.29 0.99
CA SER A 771 -25.78 7.83 0.93
C SER A 771 -26.38 8.20 -0.43
N TYR A 772 -27.53 7.63 -0.80
CA TYR A 772 -28.15 7.87 -2.12
C TYR A 772 -29.55 8.49 -1.98
N THR A 773 -29.91 9.35 -2.93
CA THR A 773 -31.27 9.90 -3.06
C THR A 773 -31.59 10.24 -4.51
N THR A 774 -32.73 10.88 -4.75
CA THR A 774 -33.10 11.41 -6.08
C THR A 774 -32.87 12.92 -6.16
N VAL A 775 -32.61 13.46 -7.37
CA VAL A 775 -32.53 14.91 -7.63
C VAL A 775 -33.68 15.69 -6.97
N ASN A 776 -34.93 15.24 -7.10
CA ASN A 776 -36.10 15.91 -6.52
C ASN A 776 -36.01 16.05 -4.98
N LYS A 777 -35.77 14.95 -4.28
CA LYS A 777 -35.63 14.95 -2.81
C LYS A 777 -34.49 15.84 -2.33
N TYR A 778 -33.36 15.85 -3.05
CA TYR A 778 -32.25 16.73 -2.68
C TYR A 778 -32.53 18.20 -3.01
N ALA A 779 -33.20 18.48 -4.12
CA ALA A 779 -33.65 19.82 -4.48
C ALA A 779 -34.60 20.41 -3.43
N GLU A 780 -35.49 19.60 -2.87
CA GLU A 780 -36.35 19.96 -1.74
C GLU A 780 -35.51 20.31 -0.50
N TYR A 781 -34.56 19.43 -0.11
CA TYR A 781 -33.64 19.70 1.00
C TYR A 781 -32.84 20.99 0.83
N GLN A 782 -32.25 21.22 -0.35
CA GLN A 782 -31.48 22.42 -0.66
C GLN A 782 -32.36 23.67 -0.54
N SER A 783 -33.60 23.59 -1.04
CA SER A 783 -34.58 24.68 -1.01
C SER A 783 -35.09 24.96 0.40
N GLU A 784 -35.36 23.94 1.21
CA GLU A 784 -35.78 24.07 2.60
C GLU A 784 -34.68 24.66 3.47
N SER A 785 -33.44 24.19 3.30
CA SER A 785 -32.25 24.72 3.97
C SER A 785 -32.05 26.22 3.69
N PHE A 786 -32.26 26.63 2.43
CA PHE A 786 -32.23 28.02 2.01
C PHE A 786 -33.35 28.84 2.71
N LYS A 787 -34.60 28.38 2.66
CA LYS A 787 -35.75 29.04 3.30
C LYS A 787 -35.59 29.15 4.82
N HIS A 788 -35.10 28.11 5.48
CA HIS A 788 -34.90 28.10 6.93
C HIS A 788 -33.85 29.13 7.35
N THR A 789 -32.76 29.27 6.58
CA THR A 789 -31.72 30.25 6.89
C THR A 789 -32.21 31.69 6.68
N LEU A 790 -32.97 31.95 5.61
CA LEU A 790 -33.62 33.25 5.40
C LEU A 790 -34.61 33.62 6.51
N LYS A 791 -35.40 32.65 7.01
CA LYS A 791 -36.29 32.88 8.16
C LYS A 791 -35.49 33.23 9.42
N GLY A 792 -34.41 32.52 9.70
CA GLY A 792 -33.53 32.80 10.84
C GLY A 792 -32.85 34.18 10.77
N GLU A 793 -32.44 34.62 9.58
CA GLU A 793 -31.92 35.99 9.39
C GLU A 793 -33.00 37.05 9.52
N ALA A 794 -34.18 36.84 8.94
CA ALA A 794 -35.32 37.74 9.10
C ALA A 794 -35.75 37.89 10.57
N GLU A 795 -35.69 36.81 11.37
CA GLU A 795 -35.92 36.85 12.81
C GLU A 795 -34.82 37.59 13.57
N LYS A 796 -33.54 37.44 13.20
CA LYS A 796 -32.44 38.24 13.76
C LYS A 796 -32.58 39.72 13.43
N ILE A 797 -33.00 40.06 12.21
CA ILE A 797 -33.28 41.45 11.80
C ILE A 797 -34.46 42.01 12.58
N LYS A 798 -35.54 41.25 12.78
CA LYS A 798 -36.69 41.65 13.60
C LYS A 798 -36.32 41.86 15.08
N LYS A 799 -35.39 41.08 15.63
CA LYS A 799 -34.91 41.25 17.02
C LYS A 799 -33.94 42.43 17.20
N ASN A 800 -33.25 42.87 16.14
CA ASN A 800 -32.24 43.94 16.21
C ASN A 800 -32.75 45.34 15.80
N VAL A 801 -34.05 45.62 15.91
CA VAL A 801 -34.61 46.99 15.72
C VAL A 801 -34.28 47.92 16.92
N GLY A 802 -33.63 47.44 17.97
CA GLY A 802 -33.10 48.24 19.08
C GLY A 802 -31.63 48.62 18.89
N GLY A 803 -31.39 49.90 18.57
CA GLY A 803 -30.11 50.59 18.41
C GLY A 803 -28.81 49.92 18.87
N THR A 804 -27.87 49.79 17.93
CA THR A 804 -26.46 50.12 18.16
C THR A 804 -25.76 50.29 16.82
N ARG A 805 -24.93 51.33 16.73
CA ARG A 805 -24.13 51.68 15.54
C ARG A 805 -23.51 50.42 14.93
N GLY A 806 -23.77 50.21 13.65
CA GLY A 806 -23.18 49.13 12.86
C GLY A 806 -21.67 49.09 13.06
N PRO A 807 -21.07 47.90 13.18
CA PRO A 807 -19.65 47.79 13.43
C PRO A 807 -18.91 48.44 12.26
N SER A 808 -18.15 49.50 12.54
CA SER A 808 -17.13 49.99 11.62
C SER A 808 -16.30 48.78 11.14
N PRO A 809 -15.89 48.73 9.86
CA PRO A 809 -15.15 47.59 9.32
C PRO A 809 -13.81 47.53 10.05
N LYS A 810 -13.79 46.82 11.19
CA LYS A 810 -12.61 46.53 11.96
C LYS A 810 -11.78 45.63 11.07
N ARG A 811 -10.85 46.28 10.37
CA ARG A 811 -9.61 45.75 9.80
C ARG A 811 -9.40 44.32 10.29
N MET A 812 -9.84 43.37 9.46
CA MET A 812 -9.90 41.95 9.78
C MET A 812 -8.45 41.50 9.99
N LYS A 813 -7.99 41.46 11.25
CA LYS A 813 -6.69 40.90 11.61
C LYS A 813 -6.79 39.39 11.41
N LEU A 814 -6.40 38.91 10.22
CA LEU A 814 -6.74 37.58 9.69
C LEU A 814 -5.89 36.42 10.26
N TYR A 815 -5.11 36.64 11.31
CA TYR A 815 -4.37 35.57 11.99
C TYR A 815 -4.66 35.63 13.49
N LYS A 816 -5.82 35.11 13.89
CA LYS A 816 -5.92 34.43 15.18
C LYS A 816 -5.93 32.94 14.88
N ARG A 817 -5.09 32.20 15.61
CA ARG A 817 -5.10 30.73 15.77
C ARG A 817 -6.50 30.16 15.51
N ALA A 818 -6.56 29.08 14.74
CA ALA A 818 -7.76 28.30 14.43
C ALA A 818 -8.82 28.46 15.53
N SER A 819 -9.97 29.05 15.18
CA SER A 819 -11.10 29.16 16.09
C SER A 819 -11.37 27.77 16.66
N SER A 820 -11.39 27.64 17.99
CA SER A 820 -11.66 26.34 18.63
C SER A 820 -12.90 25.69 18.01
N PRO A 821 -12.89 24.37 17.77
CA PRO A 821 -13.97 23.68 17.08
C PRO A 821 -15.31 23.95 17.77
N PRO A 822 -16.40 24.16 17.00
CA PRO A 822 -17.69 24.48 17.58
C PRO A 822 -18.20 23.32 18.45
N LYS A 823 -18.64 23.63 19.68
CA LYS A 823 -19.16 22.64 20.64
C LYS A 823 -20.34 21.80 20.12
N HIS A 824 -21.08 22.32 19.14
CA HIS A 824 -22.20 21.64 18.50
C HIS A 824 -21.91 21.49 17.01
N LEU A 825 -21.70 20.25 16.57
CA LEU A 825 -21.47 19.92 15.17
C LEU A 825 -22.81 19.81 14.44
N LYS A 826 -23.07 20.69 13.48
CA LYS A 826 -24.27 20.62 12.64
C LYS A 826 -23.98 19.77 11.40
N SER A 827 -24.80 18.74 11.20
CA SER A 827 -24.73 17.89 10.00
C SER A 827 -25.38 18.57 8.78
N ILE A 828 -24.75 18.43 7.61
CA ILE A 828 -25.19 18.93 6.31
C ILE A 828 -25.01 17.86 5.24
N LYS A 829 -25.79 17.96 4.15
CA LYS A 829 -25.76 17.00 3.04
C LYS A 829 -25.26 17.69 1.78
N TYR A 830 -24.30 17.08 1.10
CA TYR A 830 -23.69 17.55 -0.14
C TYR A 830 -24.06 16.63 -1.32
N GLY A 831 -24.78 17.15 -2.32
CA GLY A 831 -25.10 16.41 -3.55
C GLY A 831 -23.92 16.46 -4.52
N THR A 832 -23.33 15.31 -4.83
CA THR A 832 -22.09 15.20 -5.60
C THR A 832 -22.24 14.24 -6.79
N ASN A 833 -21.36 14.38 -7.78
CA ASN A 833 -21.22 13.46 -8.91
C ASN A 833 -22.50 13.22 -9.73
N ILE A 834 -23.35 14.24 -9.89
CA ILE A 834 -24.57 14.11 -10.70
C ILE A 834 -24.17 14.06 -12.17
N ASP A 835 -24.48 12.95 -12.83
CA ASP A 835 -24.04 12.68 -14.20
C ASP A 835 -24.92 13.39 -15.24
N LEU A 836 -24.28 14.19 -16.09
CA LEU A 836 -24.90 14.87 -17.22
C LEU A 836 -24.33 14.39 -18.57
N SER A 837 -23.97 13.10 -18.67
CA SER A 837 -23.36 12.48 -19.86
C SER A 837 -24.35 12.13 -20.99
N ASP A 838 -25.62 11.90 -20.68
CA ASP A 838 -26.64 11.47 -21.64
C ASP A 838 -27.06 12.62 -22.58
N ASP A 839 -26.52 12.62 -23.80
CA ASP A 839 -26.83 13.61 -24.85
C ASP A 839 -28.33 13.69 -25.19
N THR A 840 -29.09 12.62 -25.01
CA THR A 840 -30.54 12.61 -25.30
C THR A 840 -31.34 13.40 -24.27
N LYS A 841 -30.89 13.42 -23.01
CA LYS A 841 -31.48 14.17 -21.90
C LYS A 841 -30.89 15.57 -21.78
N TRP A 842 -29.56 15.68 -21.87
CA TRP A 842 -28.77 16.86 -21.53
C TRP A 842 -28.24 17.63 -22.76
N GLY A 843 -28.74 17.33 -23.96
CA GLY A 843 -28.24 17.92 -25.20
C GLY A 843 -28.27 19.45 -25.24
N LYS A 844 -29.20 20.12 -24.54
CA LYS A 844 -29.22 21.60 -24.45
C LYS A 844 -28.02 22.13 -23.66
N GLN A 845 -27.73 21.51 -22.52
CA GLN A 845 -26.61 21.83 -21.64
C GLN A 845 -25.27 21.60 -22.34
N ILE A 846 -25.12 20.44 -22.99
CA ILE A 846 -23.88 20.04 -23.66
C ILE A 846 -23.61 20.96 -24.87
N ASN A 847 -24.64 21.26 -25.67
CA ASN A 847 -24.53 22.21 -26.77
C ASN A 847 -24.18 23.63 -26.28
N GLU A 848 -24.67 24.04 -25.12
CA GLU A 848 -24.35 25.36 -24.55
C GLU A 848 -22.85 25.48 -24.20
N LEU A 849 -22.26 24.43 -23.62
CA LEU A 849 -20.83 24.37 -23.29
C LEU A 849 -19.92 24.38 -24.52
N SER A 850 -20.43 24.06 -25.72
CA SER A 850 -19.67 24.15 -26.98
C SER A 850 -19.21 25.59 -27.31
N LYS A 851 -19.82 26.61 -26.69
CA LYS A 851 -19.42 28.02 -26.82
C LYS A 851 -18.05 28.32 -26.20
N LEU A 852 -17.57 27.48 -25.28
CA LEU A 852 -16.29 27.67 -24.57
C LEU A 852 -15.09 27.60 -25.52
N PRO A 853 -13.95 28.25 -25.20
CA PRO A 853 -12.69 28.12 -25.93
C PRO A 853 -12.15 26.68 -25.93
N ALA A 854 -11.32 26.33 -26.92
CA ALA A 854 -10.82 24.97 -27.12
C ALA A 854 -10.07 24.40 -25.89
N PHE A 855 -9.35 25.22 -25.13
CA PHE A 855 -8.57 24.77 -23.97
C PHE A 855 -9.44 24.30 -22.79
N CYS A 856 -10.71 24.72 -22.70
CA CYS A 856 -11.62 24.35 -21.61
C CYS A 856 -12.91 23.69 -22.10
N ARG A 857 -13.07 23.47 -23.40
CA ARG A 857 -14.26 22.81 -23.96
C ARG A 857 -14.19 21.30 -23.75
N LEU A 858 -15.34 20.68 -23.51
CA LEU A 858 -15.49 19.23 -23.34
C LEU A 858 -14.89 18.43 -24.51
N ILE A 859 -15.23 18.81 -25.75
CA ILE A 859 -14.74 18.19 -26.98
C ILE A 859 -13.89 19.20 -27.74
N ALA A 860 -12.59 18.93 -27.86
CA ALA A 860 -11.65 19.75 -28.62
C ALA A 860 -10.51 18.91 -29.19
N GLY A 861 -10.04 19.24 -30.40
CA GLY A 861 -8.89 18.54 -31.01
C GLY A 861 -7.60 18.66 -30.19
N SER A 862 -7.46 19.72 -29.40
CA SER A 862 -6.34 19.98 -28.47
C SER A 862 -6.51 19.32 -27.09
N ASN A 863 -7.57 18.54 -26.87
CA ASN A 863 -7.83 17.81 -25.63
C ASN A 863 -7.62 16.31 -25.89
N MET A 864 -6.62 15.69 -25.27
CA MET A 864 -6.31 14.25 -25.44
C MET A 864 -7.51 13.36 -25.09
N LEU A 865 -8.33 13.75 -24.11
CA LEU A 865 -9.52 12.99 -23.71
C LEU A 865 -10.59 12.90 -24.81
N SER A 866 -10.63 13.87 -25.73
CA SER A 866 -11.55 13.85 -26.87
C SER A 866 -11.19 12.78 -27.90
N HIS A 867 -9.97 12.23 -27.85
CA HIS A 867 -9.49 11.19 -28.77
C HIS A 867 -9.71 9.76 -28.25
N LEU A 868 -10.11 9.56 -26.99
CA LEU A 868 -10.26 8.24 -26.36
C LEU A 868 -11.27 7.31 -27.07
N GLY A 869 -12.29 7.88 -27.72
CA GLY A 869 -13.33 7.13 -28.45
C GLY A 869 -14.45 6.54 -27.59
N HIS A 870 -14.44 6.77 -26.26
CA HIS A 870 -15.52 6.40 -25.34
C HIS A 870 -15.64 7.42 -24.20
N GLN A 871 -16.77 7.41 -23.50
CA GLN A 871 -17.03 8.30 -22.36
C GLN A 871 -16.39 7.75 -21.08
N VAL A 872 -15.73 8.62 -20.34
CA VAL A 872 -15.23 8.43 -18.97
C VAL A 872 -16.00 9.38 -18.06
N HIS A 873 -16.83 8.82 -17.18
CA HIS A 873 -17.84 9.56 -16.42
C HIS A 873 -17.22 10.65 -15.53
N GLY A 874 -17.57 11.90 -15.79
CA GLY A 874 -17.05 13.11 -15.17
C GLY A 874 -15.68 13.60 -15.60
N MET A 875 -15.01 12.91 -16.51
CA MET A 875 -13.77 13.39 -17.09
C MET A 875 -14.03 14.05 -18.44
N ASN A 876 -14.42 13.27 -19.46
CA ASN A 876 -14.83 13.82 -20.75
C ASN A 876 -16.36 13.96 -20.87
N THR A 877 -17.05 13.91 -19.74
CA THR A 877 -18.48 14.17 -19.55
C THR A 877 -18.66 15.11 -18.36
N VAL A 878 -19.79 15.79 -18.29
CA VAL A 878 -20.03 16.85 -17.30
C VAL A 878 -20.60 16.25 -16.01
N LYS A 879 -20.01 16.60 -14.87
CA LYS A 879 -20.58 16.36 -13.53
C LYS A 879 -21.15 17.65 -12.94
N LEU A 880 -22.26 17.52 -12.22
CA LEU A 880 -22.89 18.60 -11.47
C LEU A 880 -22.85 18.34 -9.96
N PHE A 881 -22.60 19.40 -9.21
CA PHE A 881 -22.53 19.41 -7.75
C PHE A 881 -23.58 20.38 -7.22
N MET A 882 -24.43 19.92 -6.30
CA MET A 882 -25.44 20.75 -5.64
C MET A 882 -24.99 21.02 -4.20
N LYS A 883 -24.65 22.27 -3.90
CA LYS A 883 -23.98 22.64 -2.66
C LYS A 883 -24.89 23.46 -1.74
N VAL A 884 -24.70 23.26 -0.43
CA VAL A 884 -25.23 24.13 0.62
C VAL A 884 -24.05 24.75 1.40
N PRO A 885 -24.24 25.85 2.15
CA PRO A 885 -23.16 26.49 2.89
C PRO A 885 -22.47 25.53 3.87
N GLY A 886 -21.15 25.47 3.80
CA GLY A 886 -20.31 24.57 4.60
C GLY A 886 -19.94 23.26 3.93
N CYS A 887 -20.57 22.88 2.81
CA CYS A 887 -20.24 21.64 2.10
C CYS A 887 -18.79 21.67 1.61
N ARG A 888 -18.10 20.54 1.78
CA ARG A 888 -16.69 20.35 1.42
C ARG A 888 -16.56 19.33 0.30
N THR A 889 -15.76 19.69 -0.70
CA THR A 889 -15.10 18.71 -1.58
C THR A 889 -13.71 18.50 -0.98
N PRO A 890 -13.41 17.30 -0.42
CA PRO A 890 -12.14 17.00 0.22
C PRO A 890 -10.93 17.20 -0.71
N ALA A 891 -9.73 17.22 -0.12
CA ALA A 891 -8.50 17.31 -0.88
C ALA A 891 -8.27 16.06 -1.71
N HIS A 892 -7.99 16.26 -2.99
CA HIS A 892 -7.72 15.19 -3.95
C HIS A 892 -6.89 15.72 -5.12
N GLN A 893 -6.37 14.77 -5.91
CA GLN A 893 -5.86 15.03 -7.25
C GLN A 893 -6.87 14.49 -8.26
N ASP A 894 -7.02 15.17 -9.39
CA ASP A 894 -7.82 14.66 -10.50
C ASP A 894 -7.23 13.36 -11.07
N SER A 895 -8.10 12.47 -11.54
CA SER A 895 -7.74 11.17 -12.10
C SER A 895 -6.69 11.31 -13.21
N ASN A 896 -5.64 10.48 -13.15
CA ASN A 896 -4.50 10.54 -14.08
C ASN A 896 -3.81 11.92 -14.15
N HIS A 897 -3.94 12.74 -13.09
CA HIS A 897 -3.43 14.11 -13.05
C HIS A 897 -3.91 14.97 -14.23
N MET A 898 -5.13 14.76 -14.71
CA MET A 898 -5.71 15.59 -15.76
C MET A 898 -6.06 16.98 -15.22
N ALA A 899 -5.97 18.01 -16.05
CA ALA A 899 -6.48 19.33 -15.68
C ALA A 899 -8.01 19.29 -15.52
N SER A 900 -8.57 20.19 -14.73
CA SER A 900 -10.02 20.27 -14.52
C SER A 900 -10.56 21.68 -14.68
N ILE A 901 -11.78 21.73 -15.21
CA ILE A 901 -12.56 22.94 -15.42
C ILE A 901 -13.72 22.92 -14.45
N ASN A 902 -13.92 24.00 -13.69
CA ASN A 902 -15.06 24.15 -12.80
C ASN A 902 -15.75 25.50 -13.01
N ILE A 903 -17.06 25.49 -13.25
CA ILE A 903 -17.86 26.72 -13.36
C ILE A 903 -18.86 26.78 -12.22
N ASN A 904 -18.85 27.90 -11.49
CA ASN A 904 -19.86 28.18 -10.47
C ASN A 904 -21.12 28.78 -11.11
N ILE A 905 -22.23 28.07 -11.02
CA ILE A 905 -23.54 28.51 -11.53
C ILE A 905 -24.14 29.62 -10.64
N GLY A 906 -23.82 29.60 -9.34
CA GLY A 906 -24.32 30.54 -8.34
C GLY A 906 -25.65 30.16 -7.70
N PRO A 907 -26.25 31.04 -6.89
CA PRO A 907 -25.76 32.40 -6.56
C PRO A 907 -24.65 32.45 -5.49
N GLY A 908 -24.44 31.38 -4.72
CA GLY A 908 -23.42 31.32 -3.67
C GLY A 908 -21.99 31.23 -4.18
N ASP A 909 -21.04 31.64 -3.34
CA ASP A 909 -19.61 31.60 -3.64
C ASP A 909 -18.94 30.31 -3.12
N CYS A 910 -17.83 29.92 -3.73
CA CYS A 910 -16.98 28.81 -3.29
C CYS A 910 -15.57 29.31 -2.92
N GLU A 911 -15.01 28.80 -1.84
CA GLU A 911 -13.62 29.02 -1.46
C GLU A 911 -12.76 27.82 -1.90
N TRP A 912 -11.65 28.13 -2.57
CA TRP A 912 -10.75 27.15 -3.17
C TRP A 912 -9.39 27.17 -2.53
N PHE A 913 -8.80 25.99 -2.44
CA PHE A 913 -7.44 25.77 -1.97
C PHE A 913 -6.71 24.86 -2.95
N ALA A 914 -5.42 25.12 -3.19
CA ALA A 914 -4.61 24.23 -4.01
C ALA A 914 -3.13 24.25 -3.64
N VAL A 915 -2.48 23.09 -3.79
CA VAL A 915 -1.04 22.89 -3.64
C VAL A 915 -0.45 22.56 -5.01
N PRO A 916 0.68 23.18 -5.41
CA PRO A 916 1.36 22.88 -6.67
C PRO A 916 1.81 21.42 -6.78
N TYR A 917 1.79 20.89 -8.00
CA TYR A 917 2.13 19.49 -8.32
C TYR A 917 3.53 19.08 -7.81
N GLU A 918 4.50 19.99 -7.83
CA GLU A 918 5.87 19.72 -7.39
C GLU A 918 5.96 19.31 -5.91
N TYR A 919 4.94 19.66 -5.11
CA TYR A 919 4.86 19.33 -3.68
C TYR A 919 4.11 18.04 -3.39
N TRP A 920 3.69 17.29 -4.42
CA TRP A 920 2.98 16.03 -4.28
C TRP A 920 3.68 15.06 -3.32
N GLY A 921 5.01 14.85 -3.45
CA GLY A 921 5.74 13.95 -2.55
C GLY A 921 5.79 14.41 -1.10
N LYS A 922 5.81 15.73 -0.84
CA LYS A 922 5.71 16.27 0.52
C LYS A 922 4.31 16.10 1.10
N MET A 923 3.29 16.35 0.28
CA MET A 923 1.89 16.19 0.68
C MET A 923 1.57 14.73 1.01
N HIS A 924 2.09 13.79 0.21
CA HIS A 924 1.95 12.36 0.46
C HIS A 924 2.51 11.96 1.84
N LYS A 925 3.73 12.41 2.17
CA LYS A 925 4.34 12.15 3.49
C LYS A 925 3.53 12.74 4.65
N LEU A 926 2.93 13.91 4.47
CA LEU A 926 2.04 14.49 5.49
C LEU A 926 0.74 13.70 5.63
N CYS A 927 0.19 13.19 4.54
CA CYS A 927 -1.00 12.33 4.58
C CYS A 927 -0.70 11.06 5.39
N GLU A 928 0.41 10.38 5.08
CA GLU A 928 0.87 9.19 5.81
C GLU A 928 1.10 9.49 7.31
N LYS A 929 1.76 10.60 7.63
CA LYS A 929 1.99 11.03 9.03
C LYS A 929 0.69 11.26 9.79
N ASN A 930 -0.36 11.74 9.12
CA ASN A 930 -1.67 12.02 9.72
C ASN A 930 -2.67 10.86 9.54
N GLY A 931 -2.24 9.69 9.07
CA GLY A 931 -3.07 8.50 8.95
C GLY A 931 -4.16 8.59 7.87
N VAL A 932 -3.97 9.42 6.84
CA VAL A 932 -4.88 9.54 5.70
C VAL A 932 -4.20 9.12 4.40
N ASP A 933 -4.92 8.46 3.50
CA ASP A 933 -4.40 8.05 2.19
C ASP A 933 -4.65 9.16 1.16
N LEU A 934 -3.63 9.54 0.38
CA LEU A 934 -3.75 10.62 -0.62
C LEU A 934 -4.59 10.21 -1.85
N LEU A 935 -4.61 8.92 -2.22
CA LEU A 935 -5.33 8.41 -3.38
C LEU A 935 -6.78 8.08 -3.06
N THR A 936 -7.05 7.44 -1.93
CA THR A 936 -8.39 6.94 -1.57
C THR A 936 -9.02 7.65 -0.37
N GLY A 937 -8.23 8.37 0.43
CA GLY A 937 -8.69 8.97 1.67
C GLY A 937 -9.51 10.24 1.48
N THR A 938 -10.42 10.49 2.42
CA THR A 938 -11.20 11.73 2.51
C THR A 938 -10.60 12.63 3.59
N PHE A 939 -9.84 13.64 3.20
CA PHE A 939 -9.13 14.49 4.15
C PHE A 939 -9.25 15.98 3.84
N TRP A 940 -9.08 16.80 4.88
CA TRP A 940 -9.07 18.25 4.82
C TRP A 940 -7.77 18.77 5.47
N PRO A 941 -6.80 19.23 4.67
CA PRO A 941 -5.50 19.64 5.18
C PRO A 941 -5.59 20.79 6.18
N ILE A 942 -4.88 20.68 7.29
CA ILE A 942 -4.69 21.77 8.23
C ILE A 942 -3.63 22.70 7.65
N ILE A 943 -4.00 23.96 7.38
CA ILE A 943 -3.11 24.90 6.69
C ILE A 943 -1.81 25.10 7.46
N ASP A 944 -1.85 25.20 8.79
CA ASP A 944 -0.66 25.41 9.61
C ASP A 944 0.37 24.28 9.42
N ASP A 945 -0.07 23.02 9.36
CA ASP A 945 0.81 21.87 9.10
C ASP A 945 1.48 21.93 7.72
N LEU A 946 0.76 22.45 6.71
CA LEU A 946 1.31 22.66 5.36
C LEU A 946 2.40 23.73 5.39
N LEU A 947 2.14 24.85 6.09
CA LEU A 947 3.09 25.94 6.20
C LEU A 947 4.36 25.51 6.95
N ASP A 948 4.20 24.75 8.05
CA ASP A 948 5.31 24.20 8.85
C ASP A 948 6.16 23.19 8.04
N ALA A 949 5.54 22.43 7.12
CA ALA A 949 6.24 21.53 6.20
C ALA A 949 6.88 22.24 4.98
N GLY A 950 6.73 23.57 4.90
CA GLY A 950 7.22 24.38 3.78
C GLY A 950 6.46 24.13 2.48
N ILE A 951 5.15 23.84 2.56
CA ILE A 951 4.27 23.59 1.42
C ILE A 951 3.45 24.85 1.12
N PRO A 952 3.52 25.41 -0.10
CA PRO A 952 2.75 26.58 -0.50
C PRO A 952 1.29 26.23 -0.81
N VAL A 953 0.38 27.16 -0.50
CA VAL A 953 -1.07 26.98 -0.65
C VAL A 953 -1.69 28.20 -1.33
N HIS A 954 -2.42 27.97 -2.41
CA HIS A 954 -3.32 28.95 -3.01
C HIS A 954 -4.62 29.04 -2.22
N ARG A 955 -5.17 30.25 -2.02
CA ARG A 955 -6.49 30.45 -1.39
C ARG A 955 -7.24 31.61 -2.05
N PHE A 956 -8.44 31.37 -2.57
CA PHE A 956 -9.25 32.40 -3.24
C PHE A 956 -10.75 32.06 -3.30
N THR A 957 -11.57 33.05 -3.65
CA THR A 957 -13.02 32.92 -3.78
C THR A 957 -13.45 32.91 -5.25
N GLN A 958 -14.19 31.89 -5.64
CA GLN A 958 -14.88 31.75 -6.93
C GLN A 958 -16.32 32.27 -6.79
N LYS A 959 -16.65 33.33 -7.54
CA LYS A 959 -18.01 33.90 -7.55
C LYS A 959 -18.91 33.21 -8.57
N ALA A 960 -20.21 33.47 -8.49
CA ALA A 960 -21.16 33.05 -9.53
C ALA A 960 -20.71 33.54 -10.92
N GLY A 961 -20.66 32.62 -11.88
CA GLY A 961 -20.19 32.84 -13.26
C GLY A 961 -18.68 32.69 -13.46
N ASP A 962 -17.87 32.65 -12.39
CA ASP A 962 -16.42 32.47 -12.50
C ASP A 962 -16.07 31.03 -12.92
N MET A 963 -15.07 30.88 -13.79
CA MET A 963 -14.48 29.59 -14.15
C MET A 963 -13.14 29.41 -13.43
N VAL A 964 -12.94 28.27 -12.79
CA VAL A 964 -11.67 27.85 -12.23
C VAL A 964 -11.04 26.82 -13.15
N TYR A 965 -9.75 27.02 -13.45
CA TYR A 965 -8.90 26.07 -14.16
C TYR A 965 -7.88 25.53 -13.17
N VAL A 966 -7.88 24.22 -12.94
CA VAL A 966 -6.89 23.52 -12.12
C VAL A 966 -5.92 22.80 -13.05
N SER A 967 -4.62 23.05 -12.93
CA SER A 967 -3.62 22.34 -13.74
C SER A 967 -3.52 20.89 -13.32
N GLY A 968 -3.11 20.04 -14.26
CA GLY A 968 -2.91 18.63 -13.99
C GLY A 968 -2.02 18.36 -12.77
N GLY A 969 -2.48 17.45 -11.91
CA GLY A 969 -1.74 16.98 -10.74
C GLY A 969 -1.76 17.90 -9.52
N ALA A 970 -2.36 19.09 -9.60
CA ALA A 970 -2.52 19.95 -8.43
C ALA A 970 -3.48 19.34 -7.40
N ILE A 971 -3.07 19.34 -6.13
CA ILE A 971 -3.90 18.84 -5.03
C ILE A 971 -4.80 19.98 -4.60
N HIS A 972 -6.12 19.80 -4.67
CA HIS A 972 -7.06 20.90 -4.43
C HIS A 972 -8.30 20.45 -3.65
N TRP A 973 -8.90 21.40 -2.93
CA TRP A 973 -10.11 21.21 -2.14
C TRP A 973 -10.95 22.48 -2.11
N VAL A 974 -12.25 22.32 -1.84
CA VAL A 974 -13.23 23.40 -2.02
C VAL A 974 -14.26 23.38 -0.90
N GLN A 975 -14.62 24.55 -0.39
CA GLN A 975 -15.77 24.72 0.50
C GLN A 975 -16.79 25.70 -0.08
N ALA A 976 -18.07 25.32 -0.08
CA ALA A 976 -19.13 26.25 -0.42
C ALA A 976 -19.41 27.22 0.74
N SER A 977 -19.45 28.52 0.44
CA SER A 977 -19.86 29.55 1.40
C SER A 977 -21.33 29.94 1.27
N GLY A 978 -21.94 29.64 0.13
CA GLY A 978 -23.35 29.88 -0.17
C GLY A 978 -24.03 28.66 -0.83
N TRP A 979 -25.32 28.78 -1.11
CA TRP A 979 -26.05 27.81 -1.94
C TRP A 979 -25.70 28.03 -3.40
N CYS A 980 -25.14 27.03 -4.05
CA CYS A 980 -24.76 27.10 -5.45
C CYS A 980 -24.75 25.71 -6.08
N ASN A 981 -24.79 25.70 -7.41
CA ASN A 981 -24.40 24.53 -8.18
C ASN A 981 -23.05 24.80 -8.85
N ASN A 982 -22.24 23.76 -8.98
CA ASN A 982 -21.05 23.80 -9.81
C ASN A 982 -21.15 22.72 -10.88
N ILE A 983 -20.62 23.01 -12.06
CA ILE A 983 -20.35 21.99 -13.08
C ILE A 983 -18.86 21.81 -13.24
N SER A 984 -18.43 20.59 -13.53
CA SER A 984 -17.03 20.24 -13.68
C SER A 984 -16.80 19.12 -14.69
N TRP A 985 -15.67 19.16 -15.37
CA TRP A 985 -15.14 18.09 -16.22
C TRP A 985 -13.61 18.24 -16.29
N ASN A 986 -12.95 17.21 -16.83
CA ASN A 986 -11.51 17.23 -17.05
C ASN A 986 -11.17 17.58 -18.50
N VAL A 987 -10.00 18.16 -18.66
CA VAL A 987 -9.34 18.36 -19.95
C VAL A 987 -7.91 17.86 -19.84
N ALA A 988 -7.40 17.31 -20.92
CA ALA A 988 -6.00 16.91 -21.02
C ALA A 988 -5.34 17.72 -22.13
N PRO A 989 -4.81 18.91 -21.83
CA PRO A 989 -4.10 19.73 -22.81
C PRO A 989 -3.06 18.92 -23.56
N LEU A 990 -3.05 19.03 -24.89
CA LEU A 990 -2.13 18.31 -25.76
C LEU A 990 -0.73 18.95 -25.76
N ASN A 991 -0.05 18.88 -24.62
CA ASN A 991 1.31 19.36 -24.38
C ASN A 991 2.15 18.31 -23.62
N PHE A 992 3.48 18.51 -23.60
CA PHE A 992 4.41 17.57 -22.98
C PHE A 992 4.23 17.46 -21.46
N GLN A 993 3.98 18.58 -20.76
CA GLN A 993 3.84 18.56 -19.31
C GLN A 993 2.67 17.67 -18.88
N GLN A 994 1.50 17.86 -19.49
CA GLN A 994 0.29 17.08 -19.19
C GLN A 994 0.50 15.59 -19.46
N LEU A 995 1.02 15.23 -20.64
CA LEU A 995 1.24 13.81 -20.97
C LEU A 995 2.22 13.15 -20.00
N SER A 996 3.29 13.86 -19.61
CA SER A 996 4.32 13.32 -18.71
C SER A 996 3.79 13.06 -17.30
N ILE A 997 3.06 14.00 -16.71
CA ILE A 997 2.49 13.82 -15.37
C ILE A 997 1.37 12.77 -15.35
N SER A 998 0.63 12.62 -16.45
CA SER A 998 -0.41 11.59 -16.58
C SER A 998 0.17 10.19 -16.71
N LEU A 999 1.29 10.03 -17.43
CA LEU A 999 2.02 8.76 -17.49
C LEU A 999 2.62 8.39 -16.13
N LEU A 1000 3.19 9.37 -15.40
CA LEU A 1000 3.69 9.13 -14.05
C LEU A 1000 2.57 8.73 -13.09
N SER A 1001 1.43 9.43 -13.12
CA SER A 1001 0.24 9.08 -12.34
C SER A 1001 -0.23 7.66 -12.66
N TYR A 1002 -0.30 7.29 -13.93
CA TYR A 1002 -0.71 5.96 -14.37
C TYR A 1002 0.18 4.85 -13.82
N GLU A 1003 1.51 4.98 -13.93
CA GLU A 1003 2.45 3.99 -13.39
C GLU A 1003 2.42 3.95 -11.86
N TYR A 1004 2.30 5.11 -11.20
CA TYR A 1004 2.17 5.21 -9.75
C TYR A 1004 0.88 4.55 -9.22
N ASN A 1005 -0.24 4.74 -9.92
CA ASN A 1005 -1.50 4.11 -9.60
C ASN A 1005 -1.42 2.59 -9.78
N LYS A 1006 -0.79 2.12 -10.86
CA LYS A 1006 -0.52 0.70 -11.10
C LYS A 1006 0.30 0.06 -9.96
N LEU A 1007 1.31 0.77 -9.43
CA LEU A 1007 2.09 0.35 -8.25
C LEU A 1007 1.23 0.10 -7.02
N ARG A 1008 0.23 0.96 -6.79
CA ARG A 1008 -0.67 0.85 -5.65
C ARG A 1008 -1.93 0.04 -5.91
N ARG A 1009 -2.03 -0.61 -7.09
CA ARG A 1009 -3.25 -1.29 -7.56
C ARG A 1009 -4.48 -0.41 -7.48
N PHE A 1010 -4.30 0.85 -7.86
CA PHE A 1010 -5.38 1.81 -8.00
C PHE A 1010 -5.73 1.93 -9.48
N LYS A 1011 -7.00 1.68 -9.83
CA LYS A 1011 -7.48 1.84 -11.19
C LYS A 1011 -7.24 3.26 -11.70
N SER A 1012 -6.54 3.37 -12.82
CA SER A 1012 -6.48 4.61 -13.59
C SER A 1012 -7.72 4.73 -14.48
N GLU A 1013 -8.51 5.78 -14.31
CA GLU A 1013 -9.72 5.99 -15.11
C GLU A 1013 -9.41 6.25 -16.59
N VAL A 1014 -8.26 6.87 -16.89
CA VAL A 1014 -7.81 7.10 -18.26
C VAL A 1014 -6.82 6.00 -18.71
N PRO A 1015 -7.16 5.24 -19.76
CA PRO A 1015 -6.28 4.23 -20.35
C PRO A 1015 -5.18 4.91 -21.17
N MET A 1016 -3.95 4.93 -20.65
CA MET A 1016 -2.86 5.73 -21.24
C MET A 1016 -2.30 5.13 -22.53
N GLN A 1017 -2.26 3.81 -22.69
CA GLN A 1017 -1.82 3.20 -23.94
C GLN A 1017 -2.83 3.51 -25.05
N LEU A 1018 -4.12 3.22 -24.83
CA LEU A 1018 -5.16 3.51 -25.82
C LEU A 1018 -5.18 5.00 -26.19
N MET A 1019 -5.12 5.89 -25.19
CA MET A 1019 -5.09 7.33 -25.43
C MET A 1019 -3.93 7.73 -26.35
N CYS A 1020 -2.70 7.29 -26.07
CA CYS A 1020 -1.53 7.58 -26.91
C CYS A 1020 -1.69 7.04 -28.34
N TRP A 1021 -2.22 5.82 -28.50
CA TRP A 1021 -2.48 5.24 -29.82
C TRP A 1021 -3.54 6.02 -30.61
N GLN A 1022 -4.61 6.50 -29.96
CA GLN A 1022 -5.63 7.32 -30.62
C GLN A 1022 -5.11 8.72 -30.97
N VAL A 1023 -4.35 9.33 -30.07
CA VAL A 1023 -3.70 10.63 -30.35
C VAL A 1023 -2.73 10.47 -31.52
N ALA A 1024 -1.90 9.43 -31.56
CA ALA A 1024 -1.01 9.15 -32.68
C ALA A 1024 -1.74 8.98 -34.02
N LYS A 1025 -2.95 8.41 -34.00
CA LYS A 1025 -3.79 8.23 -35.19
C LYS A 1025 -4.43 9.54 -35.68
N ASN A 1026 -4.90 10.38 -34.75
CA ASN A 1026 -5.76 11.51 -35.07
C ASN A 1026 -5.04 12.87 -35.13
N VAL A 1027 -3.84 12.97 -34.55
CA VAL A 1027 -3.11 14.23 -34.35
C VAL A 1027 -1.83 14.26 -35.19
N LYS A 1028 -1.53 15.42 -35.78
CA LYS A 1028 -0.21 15.75 -36.34
C LYS A 1028 0.57 16.53 -35.29
N PHE A 1029 1.79 16.11 -34.99
CA PHE A 1029 2.57 16.71 -33.89
C PHE A 1029 3.50 17.80 -34.41
N THR A 1030 3.41 19.00 -33.84
CA THR A 1030 4.35 20.11 -34.11
C THR A 1030 5.37 20.33 -33.00
N ASN A 1031 5.20 19.71 -31.83
CA ASN A 1031 6.13 19.79 -30.71
C ASN A 1031 6.88 18.46 -30.52
N GLN A 1032 8.21 18.53 -30.55
CA GLN A 1032 9.09 17.35 -30.51
C GLN A 1032 8.98 16.59 -29.19
N LEU A 1033 8.81 17.27 -28.06
CA LEU A 1033 8.80 16.63 -26.74
C LEU A 1033 7.58 15.75 -26.56
N ILE A 1034 6.38 16.26 -26.88
CA ILE A 1034 5.15 15.45 -26.83
C ILE A 1034 5.15 14.34 -27.88
N TYR A 1035 5.68 14.61 -29.09
CA TYR A 1035 5.87 13.57 -30.10
C TYR A 1035 6.75 12.44 -29.55
N ASN A 1036 7.91 12.76 -28.97
CA ASN A 1036 8.82 11.77 -28.41
C ASN A 1036 8.19 10.98 -27.27
N THR A 1037 7.50 11.64 -26.34
CA THR A 1037 6.83 10.97 -25.22
C THR A 1037 5.74 10.01 -25.70
N CYS A 1038 4.89 10.46 -26.63
CA CYS A 1038 3.82 9.63 -27.20
C CYS A 1038 4.40 8.47 -28.02
N LYS A 1039 5.40 8.72 -28.86
CA LYS A 1039 6.07 7.69 -29.67
C LYS A 1039 6.77 6.66 -28.78
N GLY A 1040 7.36 7.08 -27.66
CA GLY A 1040 7.97 6.16 -26.71
C GLY A 1040 6.95 5.21 -26.05
N VAL A 1041 5.74 5.69 -25.74
CA VAL A 1041 4.64 4.83 -25.28
C VAL A 1041 4.28 3.80 -26.35
N LEU A 1042 4.18 4.22 -27.61
CA LEU A 1042 3.90 3.34 -28.74
C LEU A 1042 4.99 2.26 -28.92
N ILE A 1043 6.27 2.61 -28.84
CA ILE A 1043 7.40 1.67 -28.95
C ILE A 1043 7.29 0.57 -27.89
N ARG A 1044 7.14 0.96 -26.61
CA ARG A 1044 7.03 0.01 -25.49
C ARG A 1044 5.79 -0.88 -25.63
N SER A 1045 4.65 -0.26 -25.94
CA SER A 1045 3.38 -0.99 -26.11
C SER A 1045 3.46 -2.00 -27.26
N LEU A 1046 4.01 -1.61 -28.42
CA LEU A 1046 4.12 -2.49 -29.58
C LEU A 1046 5.07 -3.66 -29.32
N ALA A 1047 6.23 -3.38 -28.73
CA ALA A 1047 7.21 -4.40 -28.36
C ALA A 1047 6.60 -5.40 -27.35
N PHE A 1048 5.93 -4.90 -26.30
CA PHE A 1048 5.28 -5.76 -25.31
C PHE A 1048 4.14 -6.59 -25.91
N LEU A 1049 3.31 -6.03 -26.79
CA LEU A 1049 2.28 -6.79 -27.49
C LEU A 1049 2.85 -7.93 -28.33
N ARG A 1050 4.01 -7.73 -28.95
CA ARG A 1050 4.71 -8.80 -29.66
C ARG A 1050 5.18 -9.89 -28.70
N MET A 1051 5.75 -9.52 -27.55
CA MET A 1051 6.16 -10.48 -26.52
C MET A 1051 4.96 -11.32 -26.04
N VAL A 1052 3.81 -10.68 -25.78
CA VAL A 1052 2.56 -11.36 -25.39
C VAL A 1052 2.07 -12.31 -26.48
N ALA A 1053 2.09 -11.89 -27.75
CA ALA A 1053 1.67 -12.74 -28.85
C ALA A 1053 2.58 -13.97 -28.99
N ASP A 1054 3.90 -13.78 -28.93
CA ASP A 1054 4.89 -14.84 -28.99
C ASP A 1054 4.77 -15.80 -27.80
N TYR A 1055 4.48 -15.28 -26.60
CA TYR A 1055 4.18 -16.09 -25.41
C TYR A 1055 2.91 -16.93 -25.57
N ILE A 1056 1.82 -16.37 -26.11
CA ILE A 1056 0.58 -17.15 -26.35
C ILE A 1056 0.84 -18.30 -27.34
N VAL A 1057 1.62 -18.04 -28.40
CA VAL A 1057 2.00 -19.07 -29.39
C VAL A 1057 2.86 -20.15 -28.75
N SER A 1058 3.79 -19.79 -27.85
CA SER A 1058 4.62 -20.76 -27.13
C SER A 1058 3.80 -21.66 -26.19
N GLN A 1059 2.70 -21.12 -25.64
CA GLN A 1059 1.68 -21.86 -24.88
C GLN A 1059 0.68 -22.63 -25.76
N LYS A 1060 0.95 -22.77 -27.06
CA LYS A 1060 0.09 -23.47 -28.05
C LYS A 1060 -1.34 -22.93 -28.12
N LYS A 1061 -1.54 -21.66 -27.78
CA LYS A 1061 -2.84 -21.00 -27.86
C LYS A 1061 -2.97 -20.15 -29.11
N THR A 1062 -4.22 -19.95 -29.52
CA THR A 1062 -4.56 -19.10 -30.67
C THR A 1062 -5.15 -17.79 -30.16
N ILE A 1063 -4.76 -16.70 -30.82
CA ILE A 1063 -5.31 -15.37 -30.57
C ILE A 1063 -6.49 -15.19 -31.53
N LYS A 1064 -7.69 -14.98 -30.99
CA LYS A 1064 -8.89 -14.77 -31.80
C LYS A 1064 -9.08 -13.27 -32.05
N ALA A 1065 -9.38 -12.89 -33.29
CA ALA A 1065 -9.73 -11.50 -33.59
C ALA A 1065 -11.07 -11.13 -32.94
N HIS A 1066 -11.09 -10.01 -32.21
CA HIS A 1066 -12.28 -9.44 -31.58
C HIS A 1066 -12.18 -7.92 -31.63
N THR A 1067 -12.56 -7.36 -32.78
CA THR A 1067 -12.44 -5.92 -33.04
C THR A 1067 -13.30 -5.07 -32.10
N ARG A 1068 -12.77 -3.91 -31.72
CA ARG A 1068 -13.51 -2.97 -30.86
C ARG A 1068 -14.74 -2.42 -31.56
N THR A 1069 -15.82 -2.30 -30.79
CA THR A 1069 -17.02 -1.58 -31.21
C THR A 1069 -16.87 -0.07 -30.94
N SER A 1070 -17.64 0.76 -31.66
CA SER A 1070 -17.64 2.20 -31.42
C SER A 1070 -18.22 2.50 -30.03
N GLY A 1071 -17.53 3.32 -29.23
CA GLY A 1071 -17.94 3.62 -27.86
C GLY A 1071 -17.61 2.54 -26.82
N GLU A 1072 -16.94 1.45 -27.22
CA GLU A 1072 -16.53 0.40 -26.29
C GLU A 1072 -15.59 0.96 -25.21
N GLN A 1073 -15.91 0.67 -23.95
CA GLN A 1073 -15.11 1.03 -22.79
C GLN A 1073 -13.73 0.35 -22.81
N SER A 1074 -12.73 0.99 -22.22
CA SER A 1074 -11.44 0.34 -22.05
C SER A 1074 -11.47 -0.79 -21.02
N HIS A 1075 -10.69 -1.83 -21.29
CA HIS A 1075 -10.64 -3.01 -20.44
C HIS A 1075 -9.52 -2.89 -19.43
N PHE A 1076 -9.82 -3.25 -18.20
CA PHE A 1076 -8.88 -3.29 -17.09
C PHE A 1076 -8.85 -4.70 -16.51
N CYS A 1077 -7.71 -5.09 -15.95
CA CYS A 1077 -7.56 -6.39 -15.32
C CYS A 1077 -8.40 -6.45 -14.05
N MET A 1078 -9.28 -7.44 -13.92
CA MET A 1078 -10.09 -7.67 -12.71
C MET A 1078 -9.25 -7.82 -11.43
N THR A 1079 -8.03 -8.35 -11.57
CA THR A 1079 -7.16 -8.65 -10.44
C THR A 1079 -6.33 -7.46 -9.96
N CYS A 1080 -5.68 -6.76 -10.87
CA CYS A 1080 -4.68 -5.74 -10.55
C CYS A 1080 -5.03 -4.35 -11.07
N GLU A 1081 -6.20 -4.21 -11.69
CA GLU A 1081 -6.77 -2.95 -12.20
C GLU A 1081 -5.93 -2.22 -13.25
N CYS A 1082 -4.89 -2.86 -13.81
CA CYS A 1082 -4.09 -2.26 -14.88
C CYS A 1082 -4.83 -2.27 -16.22
N GLU A 1083 -4.52 -1.33 -17.11
CA GLU A 1083 -5.05 -1.29 -18.47
C GLU A 1083 -4.62 -2.55 -19.24
N VAL A 1084 -5.59 -3.20 -19.90
CA VAL A 1084 -5.35 -4.33 -20.80
C VAL A 1084 -5.53 -3.84 -22.23
N PHE A 1085 -4.41 -3.46 -22.86
CA PHE A 1085 -4.39 -2.92 -24.21
C PHE A 1085 -4.24 -4.02 -25.26
N CYS A 1086 -5.08 -3.97 -26.31
CA CYS A 1086 -5.06 -4.81 -27.51
C CYS A 1086 -5.30 -6.32 -27.30
N ILE A 1087 -4.51 -7.04 -26.50
CA ILE A 1087 -4.65 -8.48 -26.27
C ILE A 1087 -5.30 -8.71 -24.89
N LEU A 1088 -6.55 -9.20 -24.90
CA LEU A 1088 -7.36 -9.46 -23.70
C LEU A 1088 -7.31 -10.95 -23.35
N PHE A 1089 -7.09 -11.28 -22.08
CA PHE A 1089 -7.30 -12.62 -21.56
C PHE A 1089 -8.64 -12.68 -20.86
N VAL A 1090 -9.55 -13.51 -21.36
CA VAL A 1090 -10.94 -13.51 -20.90
C VAL A 1090 -11.29 -14.87 -20.31
N LYS A 1091 -11.93 -14.87 -19.14
CA LYS A 1091 -12.44 -16.07 -18.46
C LYS A 1091 -13.90 -15.87 -18.08
N ASP A 1092 -14.71 -16.91 -18.23
CA ASP A 1092 -16.10 -16.89 -17.77
C ASP A 1092 -16.14 -17.07 -16.24
N ILE A 1093 -16.69 -16.07 -15.55
CA ILE A 1093 -16.93 -16.09 -14.11
C ILE A 1093 -18.41 -15.78 -13.88
N GLY A 1094 -19.20 -16.80 -13.53
CA GLY A 1094 -20.62 -16.64 -13.23
C GLY A 1094 -21.47 -16.16 -14.43
N GLY A 1095 -21.12 -16.55 -15.66
CA GLY A 1095 -21.82 -16.14 -16.88
C GLY A 1095 -21.38 -14.78 -17.41
N LYS A 1096 -20.40 -14.12 -16.77
CA LYS A 1096 -19.80 -12.87 -17.25
C LYS A 1096 -18.35 -13.11 -17.65
N PHE A 1097 -18.05 -12.78 -18.90
CA PHE A 1097 -16.70 -12.78 -19.43
C PHE A 1097 -15.89 -11.63 -18.83
N THR A 1098 -14.93 -11.99 -17.98
CA THR A 1098 -14.11 -11.05 -17.21
C THR A 1098 -12.72 -10.95 -17.82
N VAL A 1099 -12.17 -9.73 -17.88
CA VAL A 1099 -10.87 -9.45 -18.51
C VAL A 1099 -9.73 -9.47 -17.49
N PHE A 1100 -8.62 -10.07 -17.90
CA PHE A 1100 -7.37 -10.17 -17.16
C PHE A 1100 -6.21 -9.72 -18.04
N CYS A 1101 -5.18 -9.16 -17.41
CA CYS A 1101 -3.90 -8.92 -18.08
C CYS A 1101 -3.13 -10.24 -18.22
N VAL A 1102 -2.11 -10.24 -19.09
CA VAL A 1102 -1.28 -11.43 -19.34
C VAL A 1102 -0.63 -11.98 -18.08
N TYR A 1103 -0.19 -11.12 -17.16
CA TYR A 1103 0.44 -11.52 -15.91
C TYR A 1103 -0.50 -12.26 -14.97
N CYS A 1104 -1.73 -11.75 -14.81
CA CYS A 1104 -2.74 -12.39 -13.97
C CYS A 1104 -3.31 -13.66 -14.62
N ALA A 1105 -3.40 -13.69 -15.96
CA ALA A 1105 -3.79 -14.90 -16.68
C ALA A 1105 -2.71 -15.99 -16.59
N LYS A 1106 -1.43 -15.60 -16.70
CA LYS A 1106 -0.28 -16.49 -16.50
C LYS A 1106 -0.25 -17.06 -15.10
N SER A 1107 -0.38 -16.21 -14.07
CA SER A 1107 -0.39 -16.68 -12.68
C SER A 1107 -1.54 -17.65 -12.42
N GLN A 1108 -2.71 -17.44 -13.03
CA GLN A 1108 -3.87 -18.32 -12.86
C GLN A 1108 -3.88 -19.58 -13.75
N GLY A 1109 -2.82 -19.84 -14.51
CA GLY A 1109 -2.79 -20.86 -15.54
C GLY A 1109 -3.52 -20.41 -16.81
N ILE A 1110 -2.75 -20.15 -17.87
CA ILE A 1110 -3.27 -19.58 -19.12
C ILE A 1110 -4.34 -20.45 -19.78
N GLU A 1111 -4.36 -21.77 -19.54
CA GLU A 1111 -5.27 -22.76 -20.15
C GLU A 1111 -6.76 -22.40 -20.02
N GLY A 1112 -7.17 -21.83 -18.88
CA GLY A 1112 -8.55 -21.40 -18.64
C GLY A 1112 -9.01 -20.14 -19.36
N PHE A 1113 -8.12 -19.45 -20.09
CA PHE A 1113 -8.40 -18.14 -20.69
C PHE A 1113 -8.56 -18.20 -22.22
N ILE A 1114 -9.40 -17.34 -22.76
CA ILE A 1114 -9.49 -17.08 -24.20
C ILE A 1114 -8.71 -15.80 -24.49
N ALA A 1115 -7.75 -15.87 -25.41
CA ALA A 1115 -6.99 -14.70 -25.87
C ALA A 1115 -7.73 -14.02 -27.04
N LEU A 1116 -8.10 -12.75 -26.87
CA LEU A 1116 -8.79 -11.93 -27.85
C LEU A 1116 -7.92 -10.75 -28.28
N GLN A 1117 -7.86 -10.43 -29.57
CA GLN A 1117 -7.11 -9.31 -30.13
C GLN A 1117 -8.04 -8.23 -30.68
N GLN A 1118 -7.91 -7.02 -30.14
CA GLN A 1118 -8.73 -5.85 -30.46
C GLN A 1118 -8.25 -5.05 -31.68
N PHE A 1119 -6.93 -4.98 -31.90
CA PHE A 1119 -6.32 -4.29 -33.04
C PHE A 1119 -5.38 -5.25 -33.76
N SER A 1120 -5.47 -5.31 -35.10
CA SER A 1120 -4.51 -6.10 -35.86
C SER A 1120 -3.13 -5.45 -35.80
N PHE A 1121 -2.06 -6.25 -35.88
CA PHE A 1121 -0.71 -5.70 -35.93
C PHE A 1121 -0.52 -4.80 -37.16
N THR A 1122 -1.15 -5.12 -38.29
CA THR A 1122 -1.13 -4.29 -39.50
C THR A 1122 -1.72 -2.89 -39.25
N ASP A 1123 -2.82 -2.78 -38.51
CA ASP A 1123 -3.41 -1.49 -38.15
C ASP A 1123 -2.49 -0.70 -37.23
N LEU A 1124 -1.88 -1.37 -36.24
CA LEU A 1124 -0.91 -0.75 -35.33
C LEU A 1124 0.34 -0.27 -36.09
N TYR A 1125 0.85 -1.03 -37.06
CA TYR A 1125 1.98 -0.61 -37.90
C TYR A 1125 1.60 0.64 -38.70
N SER A 1126 0.42 0.63 -39.31
CA SER A 1126 -0.07 1.77 -40.08
C SER A 1126 -0.13 3.03 -39.22
N ILE A 1127 -0.66 2.96 -38.00
CA ILE A 1127 -0.70 4.12 -37.09
C ILE A 1127 0.72 4.54 -36.69
N TYR A 1128 1.56 3.57 -36.32
CA TYR A 1128 2.91 3.81 -35.83
C TYR A 1128 3.82 4.47 -36.88
N ASP A 1129 3.83 3.95 -38.11
CA ASP A 1129 4.70 4.43 -39.19
C ASP A 1129 4.15 5.73 -39.83
N ASN A 1130 2.84 5.97 -39.75
CA ASN A 1130 2.24 7.22 -40.21
C ASN A 1130 2.29 8.37 -39.19
N MET A 1131 2.68 8.09 -37.94
CA MET A 1131 2.89 9.12 -36.92
C MET A 1131 4.09 9.98 -37.32
N LYS A 1132 3.83 11.23 -37.73
CA LYS A 1132 4.86 12.17 -38.22
C LYS A 1132 4.97 13.39 -37.32
N TYR A 1133 6.21 13.79 -37.07
CA TYR A 1133 6.56 15.11 -36.57
C TYR A 1133 6.64 16.11 -37.73
N ILE A 1134 5.90 17.21 -37.62
CA ILE A 1134 5.90 18.31 -38.61
C ILE A 1134 6.40 19.58 -37.91
N PRO A 1135 7.64 20.02 -38.13
CA PRO A 1135 8.15 21.24 -37.54
C PRO A 1135 7.27 22.44 -37.95
N ALA A 1136 6.86 23.27 -36.99
CA ALA A 1136 6.15 24.50 -37.29
C ALA A 1136 7.04 25.45 -38.10
N ALA A 1137 6.57 25.95 -39.26
CA ALA A 1137 7.36 26.75 -40.20
C ALA A 1137 7.85 28.13 -39.67
N ASN A 1138 7.49 28.53 -38.44
CA ASN A 1138 7.85 29.82 -37.86
C ASN A 1138 8.78 29.67 -36.64
N ASN A 1139 10.07 29.89 -36.86
CA ASN A 1139 11.17 29.75 -35.89
C ASN A 1139 11.19 30.71 -34.68
N ASN A 1140 10.14 31.52 -34.43
CA ASN A 1140 10.16 32.50 -33.32
C ASN A 1140 9.13 32.28 -32.21
N LYS A 1141 8.32 31.23 -32.26
CA LYS A 1141 7.46 30.82 -31.14
C LYS A 1141 7.52 29.29 -31.05
N MET A 1142 8.25 28.75 -30.06
CA MET A 1142 8.07 27.34 -29.66
C MET A 1142 6.57 27.06 -29.61
N SER A 1143 6.05 26.18 -30.47
CA SER A 1143 4.64 25.79 -30.37
C SER A 1143 4.50 25.02 -29.06
N PHE A 1144 3.70 25.55 -28.13
CA PHE A 1144 3.49 24.97 -26.80
C PHE A 1144 2.54 23.77 -26.85
N THR A 1145 1.64 23.77 -27.84
CA THR A 1145 0.70 22.69 -28.16
C THR A 1145 1.16 21.97 -29.43
N ALA A 1146 0.78 20.69 -29.54
CA ALA A 1146 1.05 19.85 -30.70
C ALA A 1146 0.39 20.33 -31.99
#